data_AF-G1NZY2-F1
#
_entry.id   AF-G1NZY2-F1
#
_cell.length_a   1.000
_cell.length_b   1.000
_cell.length_c   1.000
_cell.angle_alpha   90.00
_cell.angle_beta   90.00
_cell.angle_gamma   90.00
#
_symmetry.space_group_name_H-M   'P 1'
#
loop_
_entity.id
_entity.type
_entity.pdbx_description
1 polymer ?
#
loop_
_entity_poly.entity_id
_entity_poly.type
_entity_poly.pdbx_seq_one_letter_code
_entity_poly.pdbx_strand_id
1 'polypeptide(L)'
;KSVLTDPAKVKKLQQSGEAFVQDDSCMNIVAQLPKCRECRLDSLRKDKEQQKDSPVFCRFFHFRRLKFNKHGVLRVEGFLTPNKYDSEAIGLWLPINKNVVGIDLDTAKYILANIGDHFCQMVISEKEAMSTIEPHRQVAWKRAVRGVREMCDVCDTTIFNLHWVCPRCGFGVCVDCYRMKRKNFQQGSAYKTFSWIRCVKSQIHEPENLMPTQIIPGKALYEVGDIVHSVRAKWGIKANCPCSNRQFKLFSKPASKDDIKQVAPGQPRRVPAGRGRRRRWGGGGSGLSPDQPSRLPPTENPSVVEPVAMGGGAASKPASSIKPACPSSTSPLNWLADLTGGNVNKENKGERSLLSFLEKQPMMPTLKNEIKCLPPLPPLSKSSTVLHTFNSTILTPVSNNSSGFLRNLLNSSTGKVTLSPIPTSGMTFKTCILSQIQTENGLKNTPKILDDIFASLVQNKTSSDLSKRPQGLTIKPSILGFDTPHYWLCDNRLLCLQDPNNKSNWNVFRECWKQGQPVMVSGVHHKLNTELWKPESFRKEFGGQEVDLVNCRTNEIITGATVGDFWDGFEDVPNRLKNEKEPMVLKLKDWPPGEDFRDMMPSRFDDLMANIPLPEYTRRDGKLNLASRLPNYFVRPDLGPKMYNAYGLITPEDRKYGTTNLHLDVSDAANVMVYVGIPKGQCDQEEEVLKTIQDGDSDELTIKRFIEGKEKPGALWHIYAAKDTEKIREFLKKVSEEQGQENPADHDPIHDQSWYLDRSLRKRLHQEYGVQGWAIVQFLGDVVFIPAGAPHQVHNLYSCIKVAEDFVSPEHVKHCFWLTQEFRYLSQTHTNHEDKLQVKNVIYHAVKDAVAMLKAGESSFSKP
;
A
#
# COMPACT_ATOMS: atom_id res chain seq x y z
N LYS A 1 18.18 -12.76 -26.24
CA LYS A 1 18.60 -14.12 -26.68
C LYS A 1 19.81 -14.51 -25.82
N SER A 2 19.83 -15.69 -25.23
CA SER A 2 20.89 -16.08 -24.30
C SER A 2 22.28 -16.14 -24.97
N VAL A 3 23.33 -15.81 -24.23
CA VAL A 3 24.74 -16.04 -24.60
C VAL A 3 25.00 -17.47 -25.07
N LEU A 4 24.25 -18.47 -24.56
CA LEU A 4 24.37 -19.87 -24.96
C LEU A 4 23.76 -20.20 -26.32
N THR A 5 22.93 -19.30 -26.89
CA THR A 5 22.37 -19.44 -28.24
C THR A 5 23.32 -18.94 -29.35
N ASP A 6 24.51 -18.46 -28.99
CA ASP A 6 25.53 -17.92 -29.89
C ASP A 6 26.79 -18.81 -29.86
N PRO A 7 27.04 -19.63 -30.90
CA PRO A 7 28.17 -20.54 -30.94
C PRO A 7 29.55 -19.85 -30.83
N ALA A 8 29.68 -18.60 -31.29
CA ALA A 8 30.94 -17.87 -31.22
C ALA A 8 31.21 -17.39 -29.77
N LYS A 9 30.18 -16.91 -29.07
CA LYS A 9 30.27 -16.59 -27.64
C LYS A 9 30.52 -17.83 -26.79
N VAL A 10 29.84 -18.94 -27.06
CA VAL A 10 30.07 -20.23 -26.38
C VAL A 10 31.52 -20.68 -26.56
N LYS A 11 32.06 -20.67 -27.78
CA LYS A 11 33.45 -21.03 -28.06
C LYS A 11 34.44 -20.13 -27.30
N LYS A 12 34.22 -18.82 -27.29
CA LYS A 12 35.05 -17.87 -26.51
C LYS A 12 35.02 -18.17 -25.01
N LEU A 13 33.86 -18.49 -24.44
CA LEU A 13 33.70 -18.81 -23.02
C LEU A 13 34.31 -20.18 -22.64
N GLN A 14 34.26 -21.15 -23.55
CA GLN A 14 34.94 -22.44 -23.38
C GLN A 14 36.48 -22.28 -23.44
N GLN A 15 37.00 -21.44 -24.34
CA GLN A 15 38.43 -21.19 -24.48
C GLN A 15 39.03 -20.36 -23.32
N SER A 16 38.33 -19.30 -22.90
CA SER A 16 38.76 -18.43 -21.79
C SER A 16 38.50 -19.03 -20.41
N GLY A 17 37.48 -19.89 -20.29
CA GLY A 17 36.97 -20.35 -18.99
C GLY A 17 36.38 -19.22 -18.14
N GLU A 18 35.94 -18.12 -18.75
CA GLU A 18 35.28 -17.02 -18.01
C GLU A 18 33.92 -17.44 -17.44
N ALA A 19 33.54 -16.81 -16.34
CA ALA A 19 32.32 -17.12 -15.60
C ALA A 19 31.24 -16.03 -15.80
N PHE A 20 30.25 -16.34 -16.63
CA PHE A 20 29.19 -15.46 -17.09
C PHE A 20 27.92 -15.58 -16.22
N VAL A 21 26.96 -14.68 -16.41
CA VAL A 21 25.68 -14.69 -15.68
C VAL A 21 24.64 -15.52 -16.46
N GLN A 22 23.85 -16.31 -15.76
CA GLN A 22 22.70 -17.02 -16.33
C GLN A 22 21.66 -16.03 -16.90
N ASP A 23 21.31 -16.19 -18.17
CA ASP A 23 20.41 -15.32 -18.94
C ASP A 23 19.32 -16.10 -19.69
N ASP A 24 18.98 -17.30 -19.20
CA ASP A 24 17.87 -18.13 -19.65
C ASP A 24 17.29 -18.96 -18.48
N SER A 25 16.20 -19.69 -18.75
CA SER A 25 15.57 -20.62 -17.80
C SER A 25 16.50 -21.79 -17.43
N CYS A 26 16.35 -22.36 -16.23
CA CYS A 26 17.06 -23.61 -15.89
C CYS A 26 16.71 -24.78 -16.81
N MET A 27 15.56 -24.71 -17.51
CA MET A 27 15.13 -25.72 -18.48
C MET A 27 15.97 -25.68 -19.76
N ASN A 28 16.32 -24.48 -20.20
CA ASN A 28 16.83 -24.21 -21.56
C ASN A 28 18.36 -24.29 -21.66
N ILE A 29 19.05 -24.44 -20.52
CA ILE A 29 20.52 -24.36 -20.43
C ILE A 29 21.18 -25.73 -20.63
N VAL A 30 21.18 -26.59 -19.60
CA VAL A 30 21.61 -27.99 -19.69
C VAL A 30 20.86 -28.83 -18.66
N ALA A 31 20.46 -30.06 -19.02
CA ALA A 31 19.66 -30.93 -18.15
C ALA A 31 20.36 -31.31 -16.81
N GLN A 32 21.69 -31.23 -16.75
CA GLN A 32 22.50 -31.56 -15.57
C GLN A 32 22.64 -30.39 -14.56
N LEU A 33 22.14 -29.19 -14.89
CA LEU A 33 22.24 -28.02 -14.02
C LEU A 33 21.16 -28.05 -12.93
N PRO A 34 21.45 -27.70 -11.66
CA PRO A 34 20.43 -27.64 -10.62
C PRO A 34 19.28 -26.70 -11.00
N LYS A 35 18.06 -27.23 -11.11
CA LYS A 35 16.86 -26.45 -11.41
C LYS A 35 16.37 -25.67 -10.19
N CYS A 36 15.89 -24.45 -10.41
CA CYS A 36 15.20 -23.69 -9.36
C CYS A 36 13.80 -24.27 -9.05
N ARG A 37 13.09 -23.70 -8.06
CA ARG A 37 11.73 -24.12 -7.68
C ARG A 37 10.79 -24.21 -8.88
N GLU A 38 10.59 -23.11 -9.60
CA GLU A 38 9.57 -23.02 -10.65
C GLU A 38 9.89 -23.97 -11.80
N CYS A 39 11.08 -23.87 -12.39
CA CYS A 39 11.52 -24.76 -13.46
C CYS A 39 11.44 -26.27 -13.11
N ARG A 40 11.48 -26.63 -11.82
CA ARG A 40 11.28 -28.03 -11.36
C ARG A 40 9.80 -28.41 -11.29
N LEU A 41 8.88 -27.49 -11.00
CA LEU A 41 7.44 -27.69 -11.10
C LEU A 41 7.01 -27.72 -12.58
N ASP A 42 7.53 -26.82 -13.41
CA ASP A 42 7.25 -26.77 -14.85
C ASP A 42 7.74 -28.05 -15.55
N SER A 43 8.85 -28.65 -15.08
CA SER A 43 9.32 -29.97 -15.52
C SER A 43 8.32 -31.13 -15.31
N LEU A 44 7.28 -30.94 -14.50
CA LEU A 44 6.30 -31.96 -14.13
C LEU A 44 4.93 -31.72 -14.79
N ARG A 45 4.70 -30.51 -15.34
CA ARG A 45 3.51 -30.19 -16.13
C ARG A 45 3.65 -30.81 -17.53
N LYS A 46 2.59 -31.47 -18.02
CA LYS A 46 2.62 -32.16 -19.32
C LYS A 46 2.17 -31.27 -20.48
N ASP A 47 1.30 -30.31 -20.18
CA ASP A 47 0.62 -29.48 -21.17
C ASP A 47 1.50 -28.29 -21.58
N LYS A 48 1.86 -28.24 -22.87
CA LYS A 48 2.90 -27.33 -23.38
C LYS A 48 2.36 -26.10 -24.12
N GLU A 49 1.05 -25.95 -24.28
CA GLU A 49 0.50 -25.16 -25.39
C GLU A 49 0.03 -23.73 -25.05
N GLN A 50 -0.16 -23.36 -23.76
CA GLN A 50 -0.64 -22.01 -23.40
C GLN A 50 0.36 -21.14 -22.62
N GLN A 51 1.38 -21.69 -21.96
CA GLN A 51 2.30 -20.89 -21.13
C GLN A 51 3.57 -20.52 -21.91
N LYS A 52 3.67 -19.27 -22.37
CA LYS A 52 4.89 -18.72 -23.00
C LYS A 52 6.07 -18.83 -22.01
N ASP A 53 7.06 -19.66 -22.35
CA ASP A 53 8.30 -19.90 -21.58
C ASP A 53 9.16 -18.62 -21.44
N SER A 54 8.74 -17.70 -20.59
CA SER A 54 9.49 -16.49 -20.27
C SER A 54 10.58 -16.82 -19.25
N PRO A 55 11.88 -16.68 -19.59
CA PRO A 55 12.97 -17.10 -18.70
C PRO A 55 13.03 -16.29 -17.40
N VAL A 56 12.30 -15.17 -17.30
CA VAL A 56 12.23 -14.29 -16.14
C VAL A 56 11.63 -14.96 -14.89
N PHE A 57 10.79 -15.98 -15.05
CA PHE A 57 10.22 -16.75 -13.92
C PHE A 57 11.25 -17.70 -13.27
N CYS A 58 12.39 -17.94 -13.91
CA CYS A 58 13.45 -18.71 -13.33
C CYS A 58 14.14 -17.92 -12.21
N ARG A 59 14.03 -18.37 -10.94
CA ARG A 59 14.62 -17.70 -9.76
C ARG A 59 16.16 -17.52 -9.80
N PHE A 60 16.85 -18.10 -10.79
CA PHE A 60 18.30 -17.94 -11.03
C PHE A 60 18.67 -17.07 -12.25
N PHE A 61 17.67 -16.63 -13.04
CA PHE A 61 17.84 -15.68 -14.14
C PHE A 61 18.46 -14.37 -13.65
N HIS A 62 19.47 -13.88 -14.37
CA HIS A 62 20.29 -12.72 -14.01
C HIS A 62 20.83 -12.70 -12.56
N PHE A 63 21.05 -13.87 -11.96
CA PHE A 63 21.51 -14.00 -10.57
C PHE A 63 22.64 -15.02 -10.39
N ARG A 64 22.46 -16.23 -10.92
CA ARG A 64 23.46 -17.31 -10.82
C ARG A 64 24.57 -17.13 -11.85
N ARG A 65 25.81 -17.47 -11.48
CA ARG A 65 26.97 -17.43 -12.38
C ARG A 65 27.41 -18.83 -12.78
N LEU A 66 27.70 -19.00 -14.07
CA LEU A 66 27.98 -20.26 -14.74
C LEU A 66 29.34 -20.18 -15.44
N LYS A 67 30.08 -21.29 -15.46
CA LYS A 67 31.43 -21.39 -16.04
C LYS A 67 31.62 -22.74 -16.73
N PHE A 68 32.30 -22.75 -17.86
CA PHE A 68 32.77 -23.99 -18.48
C PHE A 68 34.00 -24.52 -17.74
N ASN A 69 34.03 -25.83 -17.45
CA ASN A 69 35.23 -26.50 -16.97
C ASN A 69 36.18 -26.84 -18.14
N LYS A 70 37.36 -27.39 -17.84
CA LYS A 70 38.37 -27.81 -18.83
C LYS A 70 37.89 -28.86 -19.85
N HIS A 71 36.70 -29.45 -19.65
CA HIS A 71 36.09 -30.45 -20.52
C HIS A 71 34.85 -29.91 -21.27
N GLY A 72 34.65 -28.59 -21.30
CA GLY A 72 33.50 -27.96 -21.96
C GLY A 72 32.16 -28.15 -21.24
N VAL A 73 32.15 -28.73 -20.03
CA VAL A 73 30.92 -28.96 -19.24
C VAL A 73 30.62 -27.74 -18.38
N LEU A 74 29.39 -27.23 -18.48
CA LEU A 74 28.93 -26.08 -17.71
C LEU A 74 28.70 -26.43 -16.24
N ARG A 75 29.19 -25.60 -15.32
CA ARG A 75 29.05 -25.73 -13.86
C ARG A 75 28.63 -24.39 -13.25
N VAL A 76 28.04 -24.44 -12.05
CA VAL A 76 27.81 -23.25 -11.22
C VAL A 76 29.16 -22.80 -10.66
N GLU A 77 29.49 -21.52 -10.85
CA GLU A 77 30.69 -20.89 -10.27
C GLU A 77 30.35 -20.08 -9.01
N GLY A 78 29.12 -19.57 -8.92
CA GLY A 78 28.64 -18.82 -7.76
C GLY A 78 27.42 -17.98 -8.10
N PHE A 79 27.36 -16.80 -7.52
CA PHE A 79 26.30 -15.81 -7.75
C PHE A 79 26.93 -14.43 -8.03
N LEU A 80 26.12 -13.50 -8.53
CA LEU A 80 26.54 -12.10 -8.64
C LEU A 80 26.84 -11.49 -7.27
N THR A 81 27.71 -10.48 -7.24
CA THR A 81 28.19 -9.81 -6.02
C THR A 81 27.88 -8.31 -6.08
N PRO A 82 27.53 -7.64 -4.97
CA PRO A 82 27.08 -6.24 -4.95
C PRO A 82 27.97 -5.21 -5.65
N ASN A 83 29.27 -5.47 -5.81
CA ASN A 83 30.21 -4.54 -6.46
C ASN A 83 30.44 -4.84 -7.96
N LYS A 84 29.64 -5.72 -8.59
CA LYS A 84 29.77 -6.12 -10.01
C LYS A 84 28.46 -5.86 -10.76
N TYR A 85 28.19 -4.60 -11.04
CA TYR A 85 27.03 -4.10 -11.78
C TYR A 85 27.47 -3.24 -12.98
N ASP A 86 26.54 -2.99 -13.90
CA ASP A 86 26.70 -2.04 -15.01
C ASP A 86 25.98 -0.70 -14.74
N SER A 87 26.19 0.27 -15.64
CA SER A 87 25.63 1.62 -15.55
C SER A 87 24.10 1.65 -15.60
N GLU A 88 23.47 0.70 -16.27
CA GLU A 88 22.00 0.56 -16.31
C GLU A 88 21.46 0.17 -14.93
N ALA A 89 22.01 -0.90 -14.34
CA ALA A 89 21.54 -1.42 -13.06
C ALA A 89 21.69 -0.41 -11.91
N ILE A 90 22.79 0.35 -11.85
CA ILE A 90 23.00 1.39 -10.83
C ILE A 90 22.13 2.64 -11.09
N GLY A 91 21.88 2.98 -12.35
CA GLY A 91 21.08 4.14 -12.76
C GLY A 91 19.60 4.07 -12.35
N LEU A 92 19.06 2.87 -12.13
CA LEU A 92 17.71 2.69 -11.57
C LEU A 92 17.58 3.27 -10.15
N TRP A 93 18.65 3.17 -9.35
CA TRP A 93 18.62 3.44 -7.90
C TRP A 93 19.21 4.81 -7.52
N LEU A 94 20.23 5.30 -8.23
CA LEU A 94 20.80 6.63 -7.94
C LEU A 94 19.98 7.78 -8.54
N PRO A 95 19.94 8.97 -7.88
CA PRO A 95 19.24 10.15 -8.38
C PRO A 95 19.97 10.78 -9.57
N ILE A 96 19.30 10.84 -10.72
CA ILE A 96 19.83 11.41 -11.95
C ILE A 96 19.40 12.89 -12.03
N ASN A 97 20.36 13.83 -11.95
CA ASN A 97 20.09 15.28 -11.95
C ASN A 97 19.59 15.85 -13.32
N LYS A 98 19.07 15.01 -14.23
CA LYS A 98 18.60 15.42 -15.57
C LYS A 98 17.20 14.85 -15.80
N ASN A 99 16.31 15.68 -16.35
CA ASN A 99 14.97 15.30 -16.82
C ASN A 99 14.11 14.60 -15.75
N VAL A 100 14.01 15.16 -14.55
CA VAL A 100 13.02 14.70 -13.56
C VAL A 100 11.64 15.23 -13.99
N VAL A 101 10.81 14.33 -14.53
CA VAL A 101 9.48 14.66 -15.08
C VAL A 101 8.42 14.55 -13.98
N GLY A 102 7.36 15.36 -14.07
CA GLY A 102 6.18 15.23 -13.20
C GLY A 102 6.38 15.68 -11.75
N ILE A 103 7.36 16.54 -11.46
CA ILE A 103 7.57 17.13 -10.14
C ILE A 103 8.10 18.56 -10.24
N ASP A 104 7.62 19.42 -9.35
CA ASP A 104 8.14 20.78 -9.14
C ASP A 104 8.91 20.88 -7.82
N LEU A 105 9.65 21.97 -7.62
CA LEU A 105 10.53 22.14 -6.45
C LEU A 105 9.75 22.09 -5.12
N ASP A 106 8.53 22.62 -5.07
CA ASP A 106 7.74 22.68 -3.84
C ASP A 106 7.07 21.34 -3.52
N THR A 107 6.63 20.59 -4.53
CA THR A 107 6.22 19.19 -4.40
C THR A 107 7.40 18.32 -3.93
N ALA A 108 8.61 18.56 -4.43
CA ALA A 108 9.82 17.85 -3.98
C ALA A 108 10.18 18.17 -2.51
N LYS A 109 10.09 19.44 -2.09
CA LYS A 109 10.20 19.82 -0.67
C LYS A 109 9.14 19.11 0.18
N TYR A 110 7.89 19.11 -0.28
CA TYR A 110 6.76 18.54 0.45
C TYR A 110 6.88 17.02 0.64
N ILE A 111 7.28 16.29 -0.40
CA ILE A 111 7.53 14.86 -0.33
C ILE A 111 8.66 14.58 0.68
N LEU A 112 9.82 15.25 0.60
CA LEU A 112 10.91 15.03 1.55
C LEU A 112 10.59 15.48 2.99
N ALA A 113 9.67 16.43 3.19
CA ALA A 113 9.22 16.84 4.50
C ALA A 113 8.41 15.73 5.19
N ASN A 114 7.49 15.07 4.49
CA ASN A 114 6.61 14.03 5.05
C ASN A 114 7.26 12.64 5.07
N ILE A 115 7.92 12.22 3.98
CA ILE A 115 8.37 10.83 3.81
C ILE A 115 9.88 10.64 4.03
N GLY A 116 10.65 11.74 4.13
CA GLY A 116 12.11 11.69 4.27
C GLY A 116 12.58 10.99 5.57
N ASP A 117 11.87 11.16 6.67
CA ASP A 117 12.19 10.47 7.94
C ASP A 117 11.82 8.97 7.89
N HIS A 118 10.74 8.61 7.20
CA HIS A 118 10.32 7.21 6.98
C HIS A 118 11.30 6.45 6.08
N PHE A 119 11.76 7.07 4.99
CA PHE A 119 12.86 6.54 4.18
C PHE A 119 14.14 6.32 4.99
N CYS A 120 14.47 7.26 5.89
CA CYS A 120 15.62 7.11 6.76
C CYS A 120 15.48 5.94 7.75
N GLN A 121 14.29 5.71 8.30
CA GLN A 121 13.98 4.54 9.14
C GLN A 121 14.17 3.22 8.36
N MET A 122 13.73 3.17 7.10
CA MET A 122 13.97 2.03 6.20
C MET A 122 15.47 1.79 5.96
N VAL A 123 16.25 2.85 5.68
CA VAL A 123 17.72 2.76 5.53
C VAL A 123 18.40 2.26 6.82
N ILE A 124 17.91 2.65 8.00
CA ILE A 124 18.42 2.16 9.29
C ILE A 124 18.12 0.67 9.47
N SER A 125 16.88 0.22 9.23
CA SER A 125 16.50 -1.20 9.34
C SER A 125 17.31 -2.12 8.40
N GLU A 126 17.64 -1.64 7.20
CA GLU A 126 18.51 -2.36 6.26
C GLU A 126 19.98 -2.39 6.73
N LYS A 127 20.50 -1.30 7.32
CA LYS A 127 21.85 -1.30 7.96
C LYS A 127 21.92 -2.24 9.17
N GLU A 128 20.88 -2.28 9.99
CA GLU A 128 20.76 -3.21 11.12
C GLU A 128 20.70 -4.67 10.64
N ALA A 129 19.89 -4.97 9.63
CA ALA A 129 19.82 -6.31 9.06
C ALA A 129 21.17 -6.76 8.47
N MET A 130 21.88 -5.87 7.74
CA MET A 130 23.25 -6.13 7.28
C MET A 130 24.23 -6.41 8.45
N SER A 131 24.10 -5.69 9.57
CA SER A 131 24.98 -5.89 10.74
C SER A 131 24.81 -7.25 11.43
N THR A 132 23.72 -7.99 11.13
CA THR A 132 23.51 -9.36 11.63
C THR A 132 24.15 -10.45 10.77
N ILE A 133 24.84 -10.08 9.68
CA ILE A 133 25.55 -10.99 8.80
C ILE A 133 26.99 -11.15 9.29
N GLU A 134 27.43 -12.39 9.46
CA GLU A 134 28.79 -12.73 9.91
C GLU A 134 29.85 -12.20 8.91
N PRO A 135 30.94 -11.53 9.33
CA PRO A 135 31.84 -10.81 8.41
C PRO A 135 32.44 -11.63 7.26
N HIS A 136 32.57 -12.95 7.42
CA HIS A 136 33.05 -13.87 6.39
C HIS A 136 32.00 -14.33 5.37
N ARG A 137 30.70 -14.06 5.58
CA ARG A 137 29.64 -14.41 4.62
C ARG A 137 29.59 -13.37 3.51
N GLN A 138 29.93 -13.79 2.29
CA GLN A 138 29.75 -12.95 1.12
C GLN A 138 28.25 -12.72 0.85
N VAL A 139 27.85 -11.45 0.81
CA VAL A 139 26.51 -11.04 0.35
C VAL A 139 26.47 -11.13 -1.17
N ALA A 140 25.44 -11.78 -1.70
CA ALA A 140 25.17 -11.87 -3.13
C ALA A 140 24.31 -10.67 -3.61
N TRP A 141 24.29 -10.43 -4.92
CA TRP A 141 23.44 -9.43 -5.55
C TRP A 141 22.50 -10.07 -6.56
N LYS A 142 21.20 -9.86 -6.39
CA LYS A 142 20.18 -10.25 -7.36
C LYS A 142 19.79 -9.03 -8.18
N ARG A 143 20.11 -9.02 -9.48
CA ARG A 143 19.68 -7.94 -10.39
C ARG A 143 18.14 -7.90 -10.39
N ALA A 144 17.56 -6.73 -10.14
CA ALA A 144 16.14 -6.49 -10.39
C ALA A 144 15.85 -6.72 -11.88
N VAL A 145 14.79 -7.45 -12.22
CA VAL A 145 14.43 -7.80 -13.60
C VAL A 145 13.19 -7.01 -14.02
N ARG A 146 13.20 -6.48 -15.24
CA ARG A 146 12.09 -5.65 -15.74
C ARG A 146 10.76 -6.42 -15.73
N GLY A 147 9.74 -5.84 -15.12
CA GLY A 147 8.41 -6.44 -15.01
C GLY A 147 8.32 -7.64 -14.07
N VAL A 148 9.34 -7.89 -13.23
CA VAL A 148 9.33 -8.94 -12.21
C VAL A 148 9.34 -8.33 -10.82
N ARG A 149 8.52 -8.87 -9.93
CA ARG A 149 8.43 -8.52 -8.53
C ARG A 149 9.13 -9.60 -7.70
N GLU A 150 10.07 -9.22 -6.85
CA GLU A 150 10.72 -10.15 -5.92
C GLU A 150 9.84 -10.30 -4.67
N MET A 151 9.33 -11.51 -4.44
CA MET A 151 8.40 -11.84 -3.35
C MET A 151 9.03 -12.83 -2.37
N CYS A 152 8.62 -12.74 -1.10
CA CYS A 152 9.03 -13.67 -0.05
C CYS A 152 8.15 -14.94 -0.08
N ASP A 153 8.74 -16.11 -0.34
CA ASP A 153 8.06 -17.42 -0.49
C ASP A 153 7.49 -18.01 0.84
N VAL A 154 7.00 -17.17 1.75
CA VAL A 154 6.53 -17.49 3.11
C VAL A 154 5.38 -16.60 3.57
N CYS A 155 5.39 -15.32 3.18
CA CYS A 155 4.40 -14.30 3.59
C CYS A 155 4.00 -13.39 2.41
N ASP A 156 4.34 -13.81 1.18
CA ASP A 156 3.96 -13.25 -0.11
C ASP A 156 3.95 -11.71 -0.18
N THR A 157 4.99 -11.10 0.42
CA THR A 157 5.25 -9.66 0.39
C THR A 157 6.55 -9.31 -0.32
N THR A 158 6.62 -8.06 -0.80
CA THR A 158 7.73 -7.57 -1.62
C THR A 158 9.03 -7.54 -0.84
N ILE A 159 10.05 -8.17 -1.40
CA ILE A 159 11.43 -8.00 -0.98
C ILE A 159 11.95 -6.68 -1.57
N PHE A 160 12.20 -5.71 -0.70
CA PHE A 160 12.75 -4.40 -1.07
C PHE A 160 14.24 -4.47 -1.44
N ASN A 161 15.05 -5.01 -0.54
CA ASN A 161 16.50 -5.06 -0.72
C ASN A 161 17.14 -6.28 -0.06
N LEU A 162 17.45 -6.25 1.24
CA LEU A 162 18.14 -7.37 1.88
C LEU A 162 17.18 -8.53 2.15
N HIS A 163 17.63 -9.74 1.80
CA HIS A 163 16.90 -10.99 1.95
C HIS A 163 17.86 -12.18 2.02
N TRP A 164 17.32 -13.38 2.22
CA TRP A 164 18.08 -14.62 2.26
C TRP A 164 17.56 -15.58 1.19
N VAL A 165 18.46 -16.17 0.40
CA VAL A 165 18.12 -17.07 -0.71
C VAL A 165 18.79 -18.43 -0.57
N CYS A 166 18.05 -19.50 -0.83
CA CYS A 166 18.58 -20.85 -0.92
C CYS A 166 19.40 -21.03 -2.21
N PRO A 167 20.73 -21.24 -2.16
CA PRO A 167 21.57 -21.34 -3.35
C PRO A 167 21.29 -22.60 -4.20
N ARG A 168 20.50 -23.56 -3.68
CA ARG A 168 20.19 -24.82 -4.35
C ARG A 168 18.90 -24.80 -5.17
N CYS A 169 17.90 -24.00 -4.79
CA CYS A 169 16.59 -23.96 -5.45
C CYS A 169 16.03 -22.56 -5.72
N GLY A 170 16.64 -21.49 -5.18
CA GLY A 170 16.17 -20.11 -5.37
C GLY A 170 15.01 -19.68 -4.46
N PHE A 171 14.64 -20.46 -3.45
CA PHE A 171 13.70 -20.07 -2.39
C PHE A 171 14.20 -18.81 -1.68
N GLY A 172 13.39 -17.75 -1.62
CA GLY A 172 13.74 -16.44 -1.08
C GLY A 172 12.86 -16.01 0.10
N VAL A 173 13.49 -15.53 1.18
CA VAL A 173 12.79 -15.05 2.38
C VAL A 173 13.20 -13.63 2.78
N CYS A 174 12.23 -12.81 3.16
CA CYS A 174 12.46 -11.45 3.65
C CYS A 174 13.15 -11.46 5.03
N VAL A 175 13.67 -10.29 5.42
CA VAL A 175 14.34 -10.05 6.71
C VAL A 175 13.51 -10.54 7.90
N ASP A 176 12.20 -10.30 7.88
CA ASP A 176 11.33 -10.52 9.04
C ASP A 176 10.98 -12.01 9.20
N CYS A 177 10.66 -12.71 8.10
CA CYS A 177 10.50 -14.17 8.09
C CYS A 177 11.80 -14.89 8.47
N TYR A 178 12.96 -14.42 8.01
CA TYR A 178 14.26 -14.97 8.40
C TYR A 178 14.52 -14.85 9.90
N ARG A 179 14.33 -13.64 10.45
CA ARG A 179 14.46 -13.35 11.90
C ARG A 179 13.50 -14.21 12.72
N MET A 180 12.24 -14.36 12.29
CA MET A 180 11.23 -15.19 12.96
C MET A 180 11.69 -16.65 13.04
N LYS A 181 12.12 -17.24 11.92
CA LYS A 181 12.56 -18.63 11.88
C LYS A 181 13.78 -18.89 12.76
N ARG A 182 14.76 -17.97 12.75
CA ARG A 182 15.97 -18.09 13.57
C ARG A 182 15.67 -17.99 15.08
N LYS A 183 14.73 -17.14 15.50
CA LYS A 183 14.26 -17.09 16.91
C LYS A 183 13.63 -18.42 17.35
N ASN A 184 12.69 -18.94 16.56
CA ASN A 184 11.99 -20.18 16.91
C ASN A 184 12.95 -21.39 17.00
N PHE A 185 13.98 -21.42 16.15
CA PHE A 185 15.04 -22.44 16.22
C PHE A 185 15.89 -22.33 17.50
N GLN A 186 16.11 -21.12 18.01
CA GLN A 186 16.88 -20.88 19.24
C GLN A 186 16.07 -21.09 20.54
N GLN A 187 14.73 -21.07 20.48
CA GLN A 187 13.86 -21.17 21.66
C GLN A 187 13.13 -22.52 21.80
N GLY A 188 13.20 -23.41 20.79
CA GLY A 188 12.61 -24.76 20.84
C GLY A 188 11.07 -24.82 20.88
N SER A 189 10.40 -23.67 20.94
CA SER A 189 8.94 -23.57 21.08
C SER A 189 8.20 -23.91 19.78
N ALA A 190 7.43 -24.99 19.79
CA ALA A 190 6.67 -25.49 18.64
C ALA A 190 5.34 -24.73 18.38
N TYR A 191 5.39 -23.39 18.30
CA TYR A 191 4.28 -22.62 17.74
C TYR A 191 4.11 -22.94 16.25
N LYS A 192 2.86 -23.11 15.79
CA LYS A 192 2.48 -23.49 14.41
C LYS A 192 2.65 -22.33 13.40
N THR A 193 3.76 -21.60 13.46
CA THR A 193 3.99 -20.39 12.65
C THR A 193 4.66 -20.75 11.31
N PHE A 194 3.90 -20.59 10.21
CA PHE A 194 4.30 -20.69 8.79
C PHE A 194 5.32 -21.78 8.43
N SER A 195 4.80 -22.93 7.94
CA SER A 195 5.62 -24.03 7.44
C SER A 195 6.38 -23.64 6.17
N TRP A 196 7.69 -23.48 6.27
CA TRP A 196 8.56 -23.17 5.13
C TRP A 196 8.56 -24.31 4.11
N ILE A 197 8.35 -23.98 2.84
CA ILE A 197 8.32 -24.96 1.74
C ILE A 197 9.64 -25.74 1.62
N ARG A 198 9.55 -27.00 1.19
CA ARG A 198 10.68 -27.93 1.13
C ARG A 198 11.58 -27.71 -0.09
N CYS A 199 12.86 -27.97 0.09
CA CYS A 199 13.93 -27.81 -0.90
C CYS A 199 13.96 -28.97 -1.92
N VAL A 200 15.13 -29.22 -2.51
CA VAL A 200 15.40 -30.40 -3.34
C VAL A 200 15.53 -31.63 -2.42
N LYS A 201 15.01 -32.79 -2.84
CA LYS A 201 14.91 -34.03 -2.02
C LYS A 201 14.18 -33.83 -0.67
N SER A 202 13.13 -33.01 -0.65
CA SER A 202 12.24 -32.79 0.53
C SER A 202 12.91 -32.24 1.80
N GLN A 203 14.17 -31.81 1.72
CA GLN A 203 14.93 -31.22 2.82
C GLN A 203 14.31 -29.89 3.28
N ILE A 204 14.48 -29.55 4.56
CA ILE A 204 14.02 -28.29 5.15
C ILE A 204 15.01 -27.18 4.79
N HIS A 205 14.54 -25.93 4.72
CA HIS A 205 15.40 -24.75 4.63
C HIS A 205 15.78 -24.28 6.04
N GLU A 206 17.07 -24.41 6.38
CA GLU A 206 17.64 -23.92 7.65
C GLU A 206 18.20 -22.50 7.44
N PRO A 207 17.95 -21.53 8.35
CA PRO A 207 18.44 -20.15 8.21
C PRO A 207 19.95 -20.02 7.99
N GLU A 208 20.72 -20.96 8.52
CA GLU A 208 22.19 -21.01 8.46
C GLU A 208 22.67 -21.40 7.05
N ASN A 209 21.86 -22.15 6.32
CA ASN A 209 22.12 -22.65 4.96
C ASN A 209 21.59 -21.71 3.86
N LEU A 210 21.01 -20.55 4.22
CA LEU A 210 20.61 -19.50 3.28
C LEU A 210 21.71 -18.44 3.09
N MET A 211 21.84 -17.95 1.86
CA MET A 211 22.82 -16.96 1.45
C MET A 211 22.23 -15.54 1.54
N PRO A 212 22.84 -14.61 2.29
CA PRO A 212 22.39 -13.22 2.33
C PRO A 212 22.53 -12.59 0.94
N THR A 213 21.49 -11.90 0.48
CA THR A 213 21.36 -11.38 -0.88
C THR A 213 20.71 -9.99 -0.84
N GLN A 214 21.21 -9.04 -1.62
CA GLN A 214 20.60 -7.70 -1.78
C GLN A 214 20.13 -7.46 -3.22
N ILE A 215 19.15 -6.58 -3.42
CA ILE A 215 18.64 -6.21 -4.76
C ILE A 215 19.26 -4.90 -5.24
N ILE A 216 19.45 -3.94 -4.35
CA ILE A 216 20.06 -2.64 -4.66
C ILE A 216 21.58 -2.86 -4.83
N PRO A 217 22.20 -2.43 -5.94
CA PRO A 217 23.63 -2.63 -6.18
C PRO A 217 24.51 -1.76 -5.28
N GLY A 218 25.70 -2.28 -4.95
CA GLY A 218 26.75 -1.59 -4.21
C GLY A 218 26.28 -1.01 -2.87
N LYS A 219 26.46 0.30 -2.72
CA LYS A 219 26.04 1.09 -1.54
C LYS A 219 24.94 2.09 -1.85
N ALA A 220 24.27 2.01 -3.02
CA ALA A 220 23.38 3.05 -3.53
C ALA A 220 22.25 3.44 -2.55
N LEU A 221 21.68 2.49 -1.82
CA LEU A 221 20.70 2.74 -0.75
C LEU A 221 21.24 3.71 0.32
N TYR A 222 22.50 3.54 0.70
CA TYR A 222 23.16 4.32 1.75
C TYR A 222 23.64 5.68 1.21
N GLU A 223 24.11 5.71 -0.04
CA GLU A 223 24.47 6.95 -0.74
C GLU A 223 23.25 7.88 -0.90
N VAL A 224 22.09 7.35 -1.30
CA VAL A 224 20.83 8.12 -1.29
C VAL A 224 20.47 8.55 0.14
N GLY A 225 20.68 7.68 1.14
CA GLY A 225 20.61 8.03 2.56
C GLY A 225 21.39 9.29 2.94
N ASP A 226 22.66 9.38 2.56
CA ASP A 226 23.52 10.51 2.89
C ASP A 226 23.18 11.76 2.06
N ILE A 227 22.79 11.58 0.79
CA ILE A 227 22.31 12.68 -0.09
C ILE A 227 21.02 13.31 0.45
N VAL A 228 20.06 12.51 0.97
CA VAL A 228 18.80 13.02 1.56
C VAL A 228 19.07 14.01 2.68
N HIS A 229 20.06 13.75 3.54
CA HIS A 229 20.45 14.67 4.61
C HIS A 229 21.08 15.95 4.05
N SER A 230 22.00 15.83 3.08
CA SER A 230 22.64 16.97 2.43
C SER A 230 21.61 17.90 1.76
N VAL A 231 20.64 17.34 1.04
CA VAL A 231 19.55 18.11 0.40
C VAL A 231 18.63 18.72 1.45
N ARG A 232 18.16 17.96 2.46
CA ARG A 232 17.27 18.50 3.50
C ARG A 232 17.93 19.65 4.28
N ALA A 233 19.22 19.55 4.59
CA ALA A 233 20.00 20.62 5.22
C ALA A 233 20.11 21.88 4.34
N LYS A 234 20.44 21.74 3.04
CA LYS A 234 20.54 22.88 2.10
C LYS A 234 19.21 23.60 1.89
N TRP A 235 18.11 22.85 1.81
CA TRP A 235 16.78 23.38 1.48
C TRP A 235 15.92 23.72 2.71
N GLY A 236 16.50 23.71 3.91
CA GLY A 236 15.80 24.06 5.17
C GLY A 236 14.71 23.06 5.59
N ILE A 237 14.71 21.85 5.03
CA ILE A 237 13.69 20.83 5.30
C ILE A 237 14.04 20.13 6.62
N LYS A 238 13.17 20.26 7.63
CA LYS A 238 13.36 19.62 8.93
C LYS A 238 13.52 18.10 8.79
N ALA A 239 14.50 17.52 9.49
CA ALA A 239 14.77 16.08 9.52
C ALA A 239 14.81 15.56 10.97
N ASN A 240 13.77 14.81 11.36
CA ASN A 240 13.58 14.32 12.72
C ASN A 240 14.16 12.91 12.94
N CYS A 241 14.76 12.29 11.91
CA CYS A 241 15.30 10.93 12.02
C CYS A 241 16.47 10.79 13.02
N PRO A 242 16.69 9.59 13.61
CA PRO A 242 17.84 9.30 14.47
C PRO A 242 19.22 9.48 13.80
N CYS A 243 19.24 9.59 12.47
CA CYS A 243 20.43 9.80 11.65
C CYS A 243 21.01 11.21 11.76
N SER A 244 20.17 12.25 11.91
CA SER A 244 20.59 13.65 11.99
C SER A 244 21.68 13.86 13.06
N ASN A 245 21.51 13.24 14.23
CA ASN A 245 22.44 13.33 15.37
C ASN A 245 23.82 12.69 15.11
N ARG A 246 23.98 11.88 14.05
CA ARG A 246 25.28 11.28 13.70
C ARG A 246 26.12 12.20 12.79
N GLN A 247 25.51 13.01 11.92
CA GLN A 247 26.26 13.90 11.03
C GLN A 247 26.88 15.11 11.75
N PHE A 248 26.24 15.66 12.80
CA PHE A 248 26.83 16.73 13.61
C PHE A 248 28.17 16.37 14.28
N LYS A 249 28.43 15.07 14.51
CA LYS A 249 29.72 14.57 15.02
C LYS A 249 30.83 14.43 13.96
N LEU A 250 30.51 14.59 12.68
CA LEU A 250 31.49 14.58 11.58
C LEU A 250 31.98 15.99 11.19
N PHE A 251 31.22 17.04 11.52
CA PHE A 251 31.62 18.44 11.31
C PHE A 251 32.37 19.05 12.51
N SER A 252 32.35 18.40 13.66
CA SER A 252 33.17 18.76 14.83
C SER A 252 34.55 18.09 14.72
N LYS A 253 35.51 18.76 14.08
CA LYS A 253 36.92 18.34 14.12
C LYS A 253 37.39 18.26 15.59
N PRO A 254 38.06 17.17 16.02
CA PRO A 254 38.80 17.20 17.27
C PRO A 254 39.97 18.20 17.11
N ALA A 255 40.16 19.06 18.11
CA ALA A 255 41.38 19.87 18.19
C ALA A 255 42.60 18.96 18.42
N SER A 256 43.73 19.25 17.78
CA SER A 256 44.97 18.52 18.07
C SER A 256 45.41 18.81 19.51
N LYS A 257 45.84 17.74 20.19
CA LYS A 257 46.69 17.87 21.37
C LYS A 257 48.13 17.85 20.88
N ASP A 258 48.75 19.01 20.85
CA ASP A 258 50.20 19.14 20.70
C ASP A 258 50.81 19.36 22.09
N ASP A 259 51.88 18.64 22.41
CA ASP A 259 52.48 18.61 23.75
C ASP A 259 53.19 19.92 24.12
N ILE A 260 53.06 20.32 25.39
CA ILE A 260 53.90 21.35 26.01
C ILE A 260 54.52 20.80 27.30
N LYS A 261 55.85 20.65 27.30
CA LYS A 261 56.64 20.53 28.53
C LYS A 261 57.00 21.91 29.06
N GLN A 262 57.07 22.03 30.38
CA GLN A 262 57.24 23.28 31.13
C GLN A 262 58.68 23.82 31.07
N VAL A 263 58.85 25.15 31.04
CA VAL A 263 59.72 25.97 31.94
C VAL A 263 59.11 27.39 32.01
N ALA A 264 59.30 28.12 33.11
CA ALA A 264 58.91 29.52 33.34
C ALA A 264 59.97 30.21 34.25
N PRO A 265 59.88 31.48 34.70
CA PRO A 265 58.94 32.58 34.34
C PRO A 265 59.65 33.93 33.99
N GLY A 266 58.89 34.97 33.61
CA GLY A 266 59.40 36.35 33.46
C GLY A 266 58.32 37.43 33.20
N GLN A 267 58.50 38.64 33.74
CA GLN A 267 57.60 39.80 33.65
C GLN A 267 58.28 41.00 32.90
N PRO A 268 57.65 42.19 32.71
CA PRO A 268 56.37 42.46 32.02
C PRO A 268 56.41 43.69 31.06
N ARG A 269 55.29 43.96 30.35
CA ARG A 269 54.86 45.28 29.77
C ARG A 269 55.81 46.04 28.79
N ARG A 270 55.31 46.29 27.56
CA ARG A 270 54.85 47.64 27.09
C ARG A 270 54.27 47.60 25.65
N VAL A 271 53.66 48.72 25.25
CA VAL A 271 52.96 49.04 23.98
C VAL A 271 53.54 50.38 23.45
N PRO A 272 53.19 50.94 22.26
CA PRO A 272 52.55 50.40 21.04
C PRO A 272 53.25 50.85 19.72
N ALA A 273 52.55 50.76 18.57
CA ALA A 273 52.74 51.48 17.29
C ALA A 273 53.91 51.06 16.36
N GLY A 274 53.84 51.28 15.03
CA GLY A 274 52.68 51.65 14.20
C GLY A 274 53.02 52.26 12.81
N ARG A 275 52.04 52.22 11.88
CA ARG A 275 52.04 52.75 10.48
C ARG A 275 52.96 52.01 9.48
N GLY A 276 52.63 51.90 8.18
CA GLY A 276 51.36 52.20 7.49
C GLY A 276 51.45 52.24 5.95
N ARG A 277 50.30 52.53 5.29
CA ARG A 277 50.04 52.69 3.82
C ARG A 277 50.20 51.40 2.96
N ARG A 278 49.29 50.97 2.06
CA ARG A 278 48.34 51.55 1.05
C ARG A 278 48.92 51.86 -0.34
N ARG A 279 48.27 51.24 -1.37
CA ARG A 279 48.30 51.34 -2.86
C ARG A 279 48.91 50.07 -3.49
N ARG A 280 48.32 49.33 -4.45
CA ARG A 280 47.23 49.46 -5.47
C ARG A 280 47.69 49.86 -6.90
N TRP A 281 47.57 48.88 -7.81
CA TRP A 281 47.37 48.92 -9.28
C TRP A 281 48.55 49.12 -10.27
N GLY A 282 48.34 48.56 -11.48
CA GLY A 282 49.21 48.55 -12.68
C GLY A 282 49.73 47.14 -13.04
N GLY A 283 49.67 46.61 -14.28
CA GLY A 283 48.90 47.00 -15.48
C GLY A 283 49.47 46.46 -16.82
N GLY A 284 48.60 45.95 -17.73
CA GLY A 284 48.92 45.58 -19.15
C GLY A 284 49.35 44.12 -19.41
N GLY A 285 49.18 43.52 -20.61
CA GLY A 285 48.37 43.92 -21.80
C GLY A 285 48.75 43.18 -23.12
N SER A 286 47.76 42.77 -23.96
CA SER A 286 47.87 42.12 -25.32
C SER A 286 48.64 40.77 -25.40
N GLY A 287 48.50 39.84 -26.37
CA GLY A 287 47.70 39.58 -27.60
C GLY A 287 48.33 38.34 -28.34
N LEU A 288 47.78 37.60 -29.33
CA LEU A 288 46.49 37.51 -30.06
C LEU A 288 46.31 36.05 -30.65
N SER A 289 45.56 35.82 -31.75
CA SER A 289 45.17 34.50 -32.35
C SER A 289 45.43 34.45 -33.90
N PRO A 290 45.03 33.44 -34.74
CA PRO A 290 44.44 32.09 -34.55
C PRO A 290 44.96 30.95 -35.53
N ASP A 291 44.21 29.83 -35.65
CA ASP A 291 43.98 28.91 -36.82
C ASP A 291 44.57 27.46 -36.93
N GLN A 292 43.96 26.67 -37.85
CA GLN A 292 43.89 25.17 -37.98
C GLN A 292 44.64 24.63 -39.26
N PRO A 293 44.43 23.42 -39.88
CA PRO A 293 43.63 22.20 -39.55
C PRO A 293 44.19 20.77 -39.92
N SER A 294 43.51 19.73 -39.37
CA SER A 294 43.11 18.42 -39.98
C SER A 294 44.06 17.31 -40.55
N ARG A 295 43.87 16.07 -40.00
CA ARG A 295 43.65 14.73 -40.64
C ARG A 295 44.75 13.91 -41.41
N LEU A 296 45.08 12.73 -40.85
CA LEU A 296 44.93 11.31 -41.37
C LEU A 296 45.45 10.87 -42.79
N PRO A 297 45.70 9.54 -43.07
CA PRO A 297 46.05 8.37 -42.23
C PRO A 297 47.28 7.52 -42.75
N PRO A 298 47.32 6.17 -43.05
CA PRO A 298 48.41 5.29 -42.51
C PRO A 298 49.09 4.24 -43.46
N THR A 299 50.15 3.56 -42.97
CA THR A 299 50.69 2.24 -43.39
C THR A 299 51.59 1.69 -42.25
N GLU A 300 51.43 0.48 -41.69
CA GLU A 300 51.85 -0.89 -42.11
C GLU A 300 53.19 -1.40 -41.50
N ASN A 301 53.28 -2.74 -41.35
CA ASN A 301 54.35 -3.56 -40.71
C ASN A 301 55.35 -4.08 -41.80
N PRO A 302 56.50 -4.81 -41.56
CA PRO A 302 56.67 -5.86 -40.53
C PRO A 302 58.08 -6.34 -40.01
N SER A 303 58.09 -6.91 -38.78
CA SER A 303 58.69 -8.23 -38.39
C SER A 303 60.21 -8.56 -38.23
N VAL A 304 60.44 -9.58 -37.37
CA VAL A 304 61.58 -10.55 -37.20
C VAL A 304 62.88 -10.14 -36.47
N VAL A 305 63.29 -10.97 -35.47
CA VAL A 305 64.61 -11.69 -35.30
C VAL A 305 64.83 -12.14 -33.82
N GLU A 306 65.24 -13.40 -33.61
CA GLU A 306 65.70 -13.99 -32.33
C GLU A 306 67.25 -13.99 -32.20
N PRO A 307 67.81 -14.45 -31.06
CA PRO A 307 68.57 -15.71 -31.13
C PRO A 307 68.41 -16.70 -29.94
N VAL A 308 68.98 -17.91 -30.09
CA VAL A 308 68.73 -19.13 -29.28
C VAL A 308 70.02 -19.73 -28.68
N ALA A 309 69.99 -20.28 -27.45
CA ALA A 309 70.87 -21.35 -26.91
C ALA A 309 70.57 -21.66 -25.41
N MET A 310 70.83 -22.83 -24.78
CA MET A 310 70.90 -24.25 -25.24
C MET A 310 70.98 -25.21 -24.01
N GLY A 311 70.32 -26.40 -24.04
CA GLY A 311 70.58 -27.58 -23.17
C GLY A 311 69.94 -27.64 -21.76
N GLY A 312 69.68 -28.82 -21.14
CA GLY A 312 69.70 -30.20 -21.69
C GLY A 312 69.67 -31.36 -20.65
N GLY A 313 68.63 -32.23 -20.69
CA GLY A 313 68.58 -33.57 -20.03
C GLY A 313 68.31 -33.62 -18.50
N ALA A 314 68.04 -34.77 -17.84
CA ALA A 314 67.54 -36.09 -18.27
C ALA A 314 66.96 -36.88 -17.05
N ALA A 315 66.26 -38.00 -17.26
CA ALA A 315 65.36 -38.66 -16.27
C ALA A 315 66.00 -39.69 -15.30
N SER A 316 65.32 -40.02 -14.18
CA SER A 316 65.30 -41.38 -13.56
C SER A 316 64.31 -41.58 -12.38
N LYS A 317 64.04 -42.86 -12.06
CA LYS A 317 63.36 -43.53 -10.91
C LYS A 317 64.21 -44.81 -10.59
N PRO A 318 64.09 -45.62 -9.49
CA PRO A 318 62.86 -46.00 -8.73
C PRO A 318 63.05 -46.38 -7.22
N ALA A 319 62.05 -47.08 -6.62
CA ALA A 319 62.12 -48.04 -5.48
C ALA A 319 62.47 -47.54 -4.04
N SER A 320 62.10 -48.18 -2.91
CA SER A 320 61.05 -49.20 -2.62
C SER A 320 60.71 -49.34 -1.10
N SER A 321 59.44 -49.66 -0.80
CA SER A 321 58.92 -50.53 0.31
C SER A 321 59.28 -50.33 1.80
N ILE A 322 58.24 -50.32 2.68
CA ILE A 322 57.96 -51.35 3.71
C ILE A 322 56.54 -51.17 4.32
N LYS A 323 55.91 -52.26 4.80
CA LYS A 323 54.62 -52.35 5.53
C LYS A 323 54.72 -53.53 6.53
N PRO A 324 54.03 -53.48 7.69
CA PRO A 324 52.73 -54.18 7.91
C PRO A 324 51.66 -53.21 8.53
N ALA A 325 50.43 -53.57 8.97
CA ALA A 325 49.42 -54.60 8.64
C ALA A 325 48.06 -54.21 9.31
N CYS A 326 47.05 -55.09 9.33
CA CYS A 326 45.78 -54.95 10.07
C CYS A 326 45.49 -56.22 10.92
N PRO A 327 44.34 -56.31 11.62
CA PRO A 327 43.42 -57.42 11.27
C PRO A 327 41.94 -57.00 11.16
N SER A 328 41.06 -57.95 10.83
CA SER A 328 39.64 -57.72 10.49
C SER A 328 38.73 -58.92 10.78
N SER A 329 37.52 -58.68 11.30
CA SER A 329 36.40 -59.64 11.45
C SER A 329 35.12 -58.85 11.86
N THR A 330 33.87 -59.26 11.62
CA THR A 330 33.28 -60.37 10.84
C THR A 330 31.83 -60.00 10.43
N SER A 331 31.25 -60.73 9.46
CA SER A 331 29.80 -60.78 9.19
C SER A 331 29.31 -62.23 9.34
N PRO A 332 28.03 -62.48 9.66
CA PRO A 332 27.26 -63.32 8.74
C PRO A 332 25.74 -63.00 8.62
N LEU A 333 25.21 -63.07 7.39
CA LEU A 333 24.02 -63.84 6.91
C LEU A 333 22.65 -63.68 7.64
N ASN A 334 21.47 -63.94 7.07
CA ASN A 334 20.94 -64.09 5.69
C ASN A 334 19.39 -64.01 5.77
N TRP A 335 18.71 -63.78 4.65
CA TRP A 335 17.66 -64.70 4.11
C TRP A 335 17.39 -64.35 2.63
N LEU A 336 16.72 -65.23 1.89
CA LEU A 336 16.84 -65.38 0.42
C LEU A 336 15.49 -65.41 -0.30
N ALA A 337 15.56 -65.17 -1.64
CA ALA A 337 14.64 -65.68 -2.68
C ALA A 337 13.17 -65.15 -2.71
N ASP A 338 12.38 -65.16 -3.80
CA ASP A 338 12.55 -65.27 -5.28
C ASP A 338 11.14 -65.05 -5.95
N LEU A 339 10.87 -64.84 -7.26
CA LEU A 339 11.66 -64.65 -8.49
C LEU A 339 10.86 -63.84 -9.58
N THR A 340 11.05 -64.16 -10.86
CA THR A 340 10.27 -63.89 -12.11
C THR A 340 8.74 -63.72 -12.01
N GLY A 341 8.02 -63.07 -12.95
CA GLY A 341 8.36 -62.53 -14.29
C GLY A 341 7.18 -62.74 -15.28
N GLY A 342 7.12 -62.08 -16.46
CA GLY A 342 6.07 -62.42 -17.47
C GLY A 342 5.51 -61.28 -18.36
N ASN A 343 6.20 -61.01 -19.45
CA ASN A 343 6.01 -60.04 -20.54
C ASN A 343 4.69 -60.16 -21.41
N VAL A 344 4.28 -59.06 -22.07
CA VAL A 344 3.38 -58.89 -23.29
C VAL A 344 1.91 -59.42 -23.26
N ASN A 345 0.86 -58.58 -23.42
CA ASN A 345 0.26 -58.26 -24.75
C ASN A 345 -0.81 -57.13 -24.84
N LYS A 346 -1.03 -56.72 -26.10
CA LYS A 346 -2.08 -55.90 -26.78
C LYS A 346 -3.56 -56.14 -26.36
N GLU A 347 -4.58 -55.32 -26.69
CA GLU A 347 -4.72 -54.18 -27.64
C GLU A 347 -5.92 -53.22 -27.34
N ASN A 348 -5.83 -51.95 -27.81
CA ASN A 348 -6.89 -51.03 -28.30
C ASN A 348 -8.36 -51.04 -27.76
N LYS A 349 -8.78 -49.97 -27.06
CA LYS A 349 -9.82 -48.95 -27.45
C LYS A 349 -10.44 -48.18 -26.26
N GLY A 350 -10.92 -46.96 -26.52
CA GLY A 350 -12.04 -46.34 -25.76
C GLY A 350 -11.70 -45.06 -24.98
N GLU A 351 -12.15 -43.91 -25.48
CA GLU A 351 -12.22 -42.68 -24.69
C GLU A 351 -13.55 -42.62 -23.90
N ARG A 352 -13.52 -42.14 -22.65
CA ARG A 352 -14.33 -41.01 -22.12
C ARG A 352 -14.51 -41.07 -20.60
N SER A 353 -14.58 -39.88 -20.00
CA SER A 353 -15.21 -39.53 -18.71
C SER A 353 -14.74 -40.26 -17.44
N LEU A 354 -14.02 -39.54 -16.58
CA LEU A 354 -14.19 -39.64 -15.12
C LEU A 354 -13.59 -38.40 -14.42
N LEU A 355 -14.43 -37.40 -14.14
CA LEU A 355 -14.19 -36.38 -13.11
C LEU A 355 -15.45 -36.21 -12.27
N SER A 356 -15.79 -37.28 -11.56
CA SER A 356 -16.72 -37.29 -10.44
C SER A 356 -16.11 -38.15 -9.33
N PHE A 357 -16.56 -37.95 -8.09
CA PHE A 357 -16.08 -38.60 -6.87
C PHE A 357 -14.62 -38.31 -6.48
N LEU A 358 -14.42 -37.27 -5.65
CA LEU A 358 -13.47 -37.37 -4.53
C LEU A 358 -13.84 -36.45 -3.35
N GLU A 359 -15.11 -36.46 -2.95
CA GLU A 359 -15.58 -35.79 -1.73
C GLU A 359 -16.35 -36.78 -0.86
N LYS A 360 -15.70 -37.22 0.24
CA LYS A 360 -16.28 -37.81 1.46
C LYS A 360 -15.15 -38.21 2.42
N GLN A 361 -15.17 -37.68 3.64
CA GLN A 361 -14.36 -38.22 4.75
C GLN A 361 -15.13 -39.36 5.46
N PRO A 362 -14.46 -40.42 5.93
CA PRO A 362 -15.09 -41.42 6.79
C PRO A 362 -15.13 -40.94 8.25
N MET A 363 -16.23 -41.19 8.94
CA MET A 363 -16.30 -41.05 10.41
C MET A 363 -15.60 -42.23 11.10
N MET A 364 -15.11 -42.01 12.32
CA MET A 364 -14.57 -43.05 13.20
C MET A 364 -15.46 -43.23 14.45
N PRO A 365 -15.51 -44.43 15.09
CA PRO A 365 -16.57 -44.77 16.03
C PRO A 365 -16.33 -44.26 17.45
N THR A 366 -17.42 -44.08 18.20
CA THR A 366 -17.40 -43.82 19.64
C THR A 366 -17.02 -45.08 20.43
N LEU A 367 -16.18 -44.92 21.45
CA LEU A 367 -16.04 -45.87 22.54
C LEU A 367 -16.06 -45.12 23.87
N LYS A 368 -16.84 -45.59 24.84
CA LYS A 368 -16.87 -45.02 26.20
C LYS A 368 -15.75 -45.61 27.05
N ASN A 369 -15.15 -44.78 27.89
CA ASN A 369 -14.62 -45.16 29.20
C ASN A 369 -14.58 -43.92 30.10
N GLU A 370 -14.84 -44.11 31.39
CA GLU A 370 -14.94 -43.04 32.40
C GLU A 370 -13.69 -43.02 33.31
N ILE A 371 -13.67 -42.08 34.28
CA ILE A 371 -12.75 -42.05 35.46
C ILE A 371 -11.30 -41.64 35.09
N LYS A 372 -10.65 -40.62 35.69
CA LYS A 372 -10.92 -39.78 36.88
C LYS A 372 -10.30 -38.38 36.69
N CYS A 373 -10.76 -37.38 37.45
CA CYS A 373 -10.13 -36.05 37.52
C CYS A 373 -8.89 -36.03 38.43
N LEU A 374 -8.00 -35.06 38.17
CA LEU A 374 -6.96 -34.57 39.10
C LEU A 374 -7.19 -33.06 39.35
N PRO A 375 -6.76 -32.51 40.50
CA PRO A 375 -7.19 -31.19 40.96
C PRO A 375 -6.45 -30.02 40.27
N PRO A 376 -7.08 -28.82 40.20
CA PRO A 376 -6.42 -27.62 39.71
C PRO A 376 -5.34 -27.13 40.69
N LEU A 377 -4.15 -26.80 40.17
CA LEU A 377 -3.09 -26.11 40.91
C LEU A 377 -3.20 -24.58 40.72
N PRO A 378 -2.69 -23.77 41.68
CA PRO A 378 -3.09 -22.37 41.83
C PRO A 378 -2.50 -21.43 40.75
N PRO A 379 -3.14 -20.27 40.52
CA PRO A 379 -2.70 -19.30 39.50
C PRO A 379 -1.44 -18.53 39.94
N LEU A 380 -0.26 -19.03 39.59
CA LEU A 380 0.98 -18.29 39.78
C LEU A 380 1.17 -17.19 38.71
N SER A 381 1.20 -15.94 39.18
CA SER A 381 1.91 -14.79 38.62
C SER A 381 2.05 -14.69 37.08
N LYS A 382 1.24 -13.81 36.47
CA LYS A 382 1.38 -13.41 35.06
C LYS A 382 2.78 -12.82 34.78
N SER A 383 3.64 -13.54 34.06
CA SER A 383 4.84 -12.94 33.45
C SER A 383 4.43 -12.13 32.23
N SER A 384 4.29 -10.81 32.39
CA SER A 384 3.84 -9.90 31.35
C SER A 384 5.00 -9.52 30.41
N THR A 385 5.25 -10.35 29.39
CA THR A 385 6.18 -10.01 28.30
C THR A 385 5.46 -9.22 27.20
N VAL A 386 5.03 -8.00 27.54
CA VAL A 386 4.47 -7.04 26.57
C VAL A 386 5.53 -6.71 25.51
N LEU A 387 5.20 -6.88 24.23
CA LEU A 387 5.96 -6.28 23.14
C LEU A 387 5.88 -4.75 23.27
N HIS A 388 7.02 -4.10 23.48
CA HIS A 388 7.09 -2.70 23.89
C HIS A 388 6.31 -1.75 22.97
N THR A 389 5.17 -1.27 23.47
CA THR A 389 4.42 -0.13 22.92
C THR A 389 5.30 1.12 22.95
N PHE A 390 5.64 1.67 21.79
CA PHE A 390 6.42 2.91 21.68
C PHE A 390 5.55 4.14 21.95
N ASN A 391 5.25 4.39 23.22
CA ASN A 391 4.68 5.67 23.66
C ASN A 391 5.60 6.82 23.27
N SER A 392 5.11 7.74 22.44
CA SER A 392 5.81 8.98 22.08
C SER A 392 5.05 10.19 22.63
N THR A 393 5.27 10.48 23.90
CA THR A 393 4.94 11.80 24.47
C THR A 393 5.85 12.84 23.80
N ILE A 394 5.28 13.73 22.97
CA ILE A 394 5.71 15.11 22.64
C ILE A 394 4.78 15.62 21.53
N LEU A 395 3.68 16.27 21.93
CA LEU A 395 2.91 17.24 21.14
C LEU A 395 2.08 18.12 22.12
N THR A 396 2.78 18.79 23.04
CA THR A 396 2.17 19.86 23.84
C THR A 396 2.44 21.21 23.15
N PRO A 397 1.42 21.96 22.72
CA PRO A 397 1.61 23.36 22.31
C PRO A 397 1.95 24.20 23.55
N VAL A 398 2.95 25.08 23.43
CA VAL A 398 3.29 26.03 24.50
C VAL A 398 2.26 27.16 24.50
N SER A 399 1.45 27.24 25.55
CA SER A 399 0.50 28.33 25.76
C SER A 399 1.20 29.59 26.29
N ASN A 400 1.30 30.62 25.45
CA ASN A 400 1.62 31.97 25.93
C ASN A 400 0.39 32.59 26.59
N ASN A 401 0.55 33.07 27.82
CA ASN A 401 -0.52 33.71 28.58
C ASN A 401 -0.77 35.15 28.12
N SER A 402 -2.04 35.51 27.96
CA SER A 402 -2.57 36.83 28.33
C SER A 402 -3.98 36.69 28.92
N SER A 403 -4.20 37.36 30.06
CA SER A 403 -5.51 37.47 30.74
C SER A 403 -6.48 38.35 29.95
N GLY A 404 -7.80 38.29 30.14
CA GLY A 404 -8.61 37.56 31.14
C GLY A 404 -10.09 37.96 31.05
N PHE A 405 -10.79 38.01 32.19
CA PHE A 405 -12.26 38.17 32.37
C PHE A 405 -13.12 36.89 32.15
N LEU A 406 -14.36 36.96 32.64
CA LEU A 406 -15.41 35.91 32.62
C LEU A 406 -15.15 34.60 33.41
N ARG A 407 -14.42 34.69 34.54
CA ARG A 407 -14.48 33.69 35.62
C ARG A 407 -15.22 34.23 36.86
N ASN A 408 -16.30 34.97 36.66
CA ASN A 408 -17.14 35.56 37.70
C ASN A 408 -18.61 35.63 37.26
N LEU A 409 -19.26 34.47 37.11
CA LEU A 409 -20.70 34.25 37.29
C LEU A 409 -20.95 32.74 37.41
N LEU A 410 -22.16 32.34 37.87
CA LEU A 410 -22.60 30.94 37.99
C LEU A 410 -21.77 30.06 38.95
N ASN A 411 -21.75 30.45 40.23
CA ASN A 411 -21.45 29.52 41.33
C ASN A 411 -22.51 29.60 42.44
N SER A 412 -23.77 29.40 42.01
CA SER A 412 -25.00 29.34 42.80
C SER A 412 -26.08 28.69 41.92
N SER A 413 -26.91 27.74 42.35
CA SER A 413 -27.14 27.22 43.71
C SER A 413 -27.53 25.73 43.68
N THR A 414 -27.20 24.98 44.74
CA THR A 414 -27.58 23.56 44.91
C THR A 414 -29.04 23.37 45.31
N GLY A 415 -29.70 22.36 44.74
CA GLY A 415 -31.01 21.86 45.20
C GLY A 415 -31.20 20.38 44.86
N LYS A 416 -31.64 19.56 45.85
CA LYS A 416 -31.99 18.13 45.68
C LYS A 416 -33.46 17.91 46.04
N VAL A 417 -34.20 17.15 45.22
CA VAL A 417 -35.45 16.44 45.61
C VAL A 417 -35.46 15.06 44.91
N THR A 418 -36.35 14.17 45.34
CA THR A 418 -36.28 12.69 45.22
C THR A 418 -37.09 12.03 44.08
N LEU A 419 -37.17 10.69 44.10
CA LEU A 419 -37.51 9.77 42.99
C LEU A 419 -39.01 9.41 42.84
N SER A 420 -39.42 9.12 41.58
CA SER A 420 -40.42 8.12 41.14
C SER A 420 -41.93 8.35 41.44
N PRO A 421 -42.90 7.65 40.79
CA PRO A 421 -42.80 6.66 39.68
C PRO A 421 -43.70 6.97 38.44
N ILE A 422 -43.75 6.03 37.49
CA ILE A 422 -44.51 6.01 36.21
C ILE A 422 -45.98 5.55 36.44
N PRO A 423 -47.00 6.09 35.72
CA PRO A 423 -47.76 5.24 34.77
C PRO A 423 -48.37 5.92 33.50
N THR A 424 -48.20 5.22 32.37
CA THR A 424 -49.17 4.97 31.26
C THR A 424 -49.80 6.08 30.39
N SER A 425 -49.70 5.83 29.07
CA SER A 425 -50.71 5.99 28.01
C SER A 425 -50.92 7.36 27.33
N GLY A 426 -51.17 7.31 26.01
CA GLY A 426 -52.20 8.16 25.40
C GLY A 426 -51.78 9.16 24.31
N MET A 427 -51.92 8.74 23.05
CA MET A 427 -52.35 9.55 21.89
C MET A 427 -51.60 10.85 21.50
N THR A 428 -50.99 10.77 20.31
CA THR A 428 -51.34 11.60 19.13
C THR A 428 -51.76 13.06 19.34
N PHE A 429 -50.99 14.01 18.80
CA PHE A 429 -51.56 15.27 18.32
C PHE A 429 -50.97 15.71 16.97
N LYS A 430 -51.85 16.13 16.05
CA LYS A 430 -51.49 16.78 14.79
C LYS A 430 -51.33 18.29 14.98
N THR A 431 -50.53 18.90 14.13
CA THR A 431 -50.43 20.35 13.93
C THR A 431 -51.80 21.00 13.73
N CYS A 432 -52.03 22.14 14.38
CA CYS A 432 -52.99 23.15 13.92
C CYS A 432 -52.46 24.56 14.20
N ILE A 433 -53.04 25.57 13.53
CA ILE A 433 -52.41 26.87 13.26
C ILE A 433 -53.27 28.02 13.80
N LEU A 434 -52.61 29.02 14.43
CA LEU A 434 -53.08 30.39 14.77
C LEU A 434 -54.46 30.53 15.47
N SER A 435 -54.57 31.28 16.57
CA SER A 435 -54.61 32.76 16.45
C SER A 435 -54.66 33.51 17.80
N GLN A 436 -54.07 34.72 17.78
CA GLN A 436 -54.47 35.97 18.46
C GLN A 436 -55.14 35.98 19.86
N ILE A 437 -54.47 36.64 20.82
CA ILE A 437 -55.07 37.62 21.76
C ILE A 437 -54.14 38.86 21.82
N GLN A 438 -54.66 40.04 22.16
CA GLN A 438 -54.02 41.35 21.98
C GLN A 438 -53.47 42.00 23.26
N THR A 439 -52.42 42.82 23.08
CA THR A 439 -52.04 44.08 23.77
C THR A 439 -52.49 44.42 25.20
N GLU A 440 -51.54 44.91 26.02
CA GLU A 440 -51.69 46.24 26.64
C GLU A 440 -50.32 46.95 26.86
N ASN A 441 -50.30 48.18 27.39
CA ASN A 441 -49.29 49.20 27.08
C ASN A 441 -48.22 49.49 28.17
N GLY A 442 -47.02 49.89 27.74
CA GLY A 442 -45.96 50.44 28.62
C GLY A 442 -44.85 51.18 27.83
N LEU A 443 -44.71 52.50 28.02
CA LEU A 443 -43.95 53.39 27.13
C LEU A 443 -42.54 53.75 27.66
N LYS A 444 -41.48 53.63 26.83
CA LYS A 444 -40.50 54.72 26.51
C LYS A 444 -39.30 54.32 25.63
N ASN A 445 -38.99 55.20 24.68
CA ASN A 445 -37.71 55.52 24.03
C ASN A 445 -36.93 54.42 23.25
N THR A 446 -36.95 54.53 21.93
CA THR A 446 -35.99 53.93 20.99
C THR A 446 -34.94 54.97 20.53
N PRO A 447 -33.81 54.51 19.97
CA PRO A 447 -33.12 55.23 18.89
C PRO A 447 -33.23 54.47 17.55
N LYS A 448 -33.60 55.22 16.52
CA LYS A 448 -33.77 54.81 15.12
C LYS A 448 -32.58 54.00 14.58
N ILE A 449 -32.80 52.75 14.19
CA ILE A 449 -31.89 51.98 13.31
C ILE A 449 -32.57 50.83 12.52
N LEU A 450 -33.85 50.53 12.81
CA LEU A 450 -34.59 49.43 12.17
C LEU A 450 -35.48 49.90 11.01
N ASP A 451 -35.95 51.14 11.03
CA ASP A 451 -36.87 51.67 10.01
C ASP A 451 -36.20 51.74 8.62
N ASP A 452 -34.92 52.15 8.58
CA ASP A 452 -34.12 52.20 7.34
C ASP A 452 -33.87 50.80 6.75
N ILE A 453 -33.78 49.77 7.59
CA ILE A 453 -33.61 48.37 7.17
C ILE A 453 -34.91 47.83 6.53
N PHE A 454 -36.07 48.16 7.10
CA PHE A 454 -37.36 47.79 6.51
C PHE A 454 -37.65 48.56 5.21
N ALA A 455 -37.30 49.84 5.13
CA ALA A 455 -37.46 50.65 3.91
C ALA A 455 -36.69 50.03 2.72
N SER A 456 -35.48 49.52 2.95
CA SER A 456 -34.65 48.89 1.91
C SER A 456 -35.15 47.52 1.43
N LEU A 457 -36.15 46.91 2.07
CA LEU A 457 -36.61 45.54 1.79
C LEU A 457 -37.92 45.46 0.97
N VAL A 458 -38.60 46.60 0.76
CA VAL A 458 -39.93 46.63 0.11
C VAL A 458 -39.89 47.09 -1.36
N GLN A 459 -38.79 47.68 -1.83
CA GLN A 459 -38.65 48.17 -3.21
C GLN A 459 -37.57 47.39 -4.00
N ASN A 460 -37.94 46.26 -4.64
CA ASN A 460 -37.39 45.81 -5.94
C ASN A 460 -38.05 44.51 -6.49
N LYS A 461 -39.34 44.59 -6.83
CA LYS A 461 -40.02 43.86 -7.93
C LYS A 461 -41.01 44.88 -8.51
N THR A 462 -41.24 45.03 -9.81
CA THR A 462 -41.18 44.12 -10.99
C THR A 462 -40.13 44.61 -12.03
N SER A 463 -39.78 43.95 -13.13
CA SER A 463 -40.62 43.30 -14.16
C SER A 463 -39.80 42.43 -15.16
N SER A 464 -40.50 41.82 -16.12
CA SER A 464 -40.05 40.99 -17.26
C SER A 464 -39.57 39.56 -16.95
N ASP A 465 -39.82 38.68 -17.92
CA ASP A 465 -39.90 37.23 -17.74
C ASP A 465 -38.96 36.49 -18.72
N LEU A 466 -38.02 35.73 -18.17
CA LEU A 466 -37.22 34.72 -18.88
C LEU A 466 -36.84 33.58 -17.91
N SER A 467 -36.97 32.35 -18.39
CA SER A 467 -36.75 31.11 -17.65
C SER A 467 -35.43 31.08 -16.86
N LYS A 468 -35.53 30.81 -15.55
CA LYS A 468 -34.39 30.55 -14.66
C LYS A 468 -34.45 29.11 -14.15
N ARG A 469 -33.33 28.40 -14.28
CA ARG A 469 -33.13 27.05 -13.71
C ARG A 469 -33.27 27.10 -12.19
N PRO A 470 -33.75 26.02 -11.53
CA PRO A 470 -33.65 25.90 -10.09
C PRO A 470 -32.17 25.94 -9.68
N GLN A 471 -31.82 26.87 -8.80
CA GLN A 471 -30.50 26.94 -8.17
C GLN A 471 -30.61 26.21 -6.83
N GLY A 472 -29.75 25.22 -6.62
CA GLY A 472 -29.71 24.46 -5.37
C GLY A 472 -29.34 25.34 -4.16
N LEU A 473 -29.49 24.75 -2.97
CA LEU A 473 -29.26 25.40 -1.67
C LEU A 473 -27.97 26.24 -1.67
N THR A 474 -28.10 27.56 -1.45
CA THR A 474 -26.97 28.49 -1.41
C THR A 474 -26.25 28.39 -0.07
N ILE A 475 -25.52 27.30 0.12
CA ILE A 475 -24.66 27.09 1.29
C ILE A 475 -23.52 28.11 1.23
N LYS A 476 -23.46 29.02 2.21
CA LYS A 476 -22.43 30.06 2.28
C LYS A 476 -21.05 29.42 2.46
N PRO A 477 -20.03 29.82 1.67
CA PRO A 477 -18.69 29.29 1.84
C PRO A 477 -18.07 29.74 3.17
N SER A 478 -17.45 28.82 3.89
CA SER A 478 -16.79 29.11 5.17
C SER A 478 -15.32 29.43 4.91
N ILE A 479 -14.97 30.71 4.81
CA ILE A 479 -13.65 31.13 4.30
C ILE A 479 -12.56 30.90 5.37
N LEU A 480 -11.93 29.72 5.32
CA LEU A 480 -10.78 29.33 6.15
C LEU A 480 -9.47 30.01 5.67
N GLY A 481 -9.53 31.30 5.34
CA GLY A 481 -8.42 32.07 4.77
C GLY A 481 -8.05 31.75 3.30
N PHE A 482 -8.82 30.89 2.62
CA PHE A 482 -8.57 30.46 1.23
C PHE A 482 -9.75 30.78 0.30
N ASP A 483 -9.47 31.28 -0.90
CA ASP A 483 -10.45 31.60 -1.96
C ASP A 483 -11.03 30.36 -2.68
N THR A 484 -11.14 29.23 -1.97
CA THR A 484 -11.63 27.95 -2.51
C THR A 484 -13.10 27.75 -2.12
N PRO A 485 -14.06 27.62 -3.05
CA PRO A 485 -15.47 27.38 -2.76
C PRO A 485 -15.68 26.03 -2.07
N HIS A 486 -16.00 26.08 -0.77
CA HIS A 486 -16.21 24.91 0.07
C HIS A 486 -17.16 25.21 1.22
N TYR A 487 -17.81 24.16 1.70
CA TYR A 487 -18.65 24.17 2.89
C TYR A 487 -18.32 22.97 3.78
N TRP A 488 -19.03 22.83 4.88
CA TRP A 488 -18.80 21.76 5.84
C TRP A 488 -20.10 21.03 6.19
N LEU A 489 -19.99 19.73 6.42
CA LEU A 489 -21.06 18.81 6.82
C LEU A 489 -20.65 18.09 8.12
N CYS A 490 -21.52 17.20 8.62
CA CYS A 490 -21.27 16.41 9.84
C CYS A 490 -20.87 17.28 11.05
N ASP A 491 -21.60 18.37 11.32
CA ASP A 491 -21.34 19.33 12.41
C ASP A 491 -19.99 20.07 12.29
N ASN A 492 -19.68 20.53 11.08
CA ASN A 492 -18.40 21.15 10.71
C ASN A 492 -17.17 20.23 10.77
N ARG A 493 -17.37 18.90 10.65
CA ARG A 493 -16.28 17.90 10.70
C ARG A 493 -15.93 17.27 9.36
N LEU A 494 -16.75 17.43 8.33
CA LEU A 494 -16.49 16.95 6.97
C LEU A 494 -16.33 18.14 6.02
N LEU A 495 -15.18 18.27 5.38
CA LEU A 495 -14.96 19.23 4.30
C LEU A 495 -15.71 18.78 3.03
N CYS A 496 -16.46 19.69 2.40
CA CYS A 496 -17.05 19.48 1.08
C CYS A 496 -16.62 20.57 0.08
N LEU A 497 -15.92 20.18 -0.97
CA LEU A 497 -15.45 21.04 -2.06
C LEU A 497 -16.50 21.12 -3.18
N GLN A 498 -16.86 22.34 -3.60
CA GLN A 498 -18.03 22.57 -4.48
C GLN A 498 -17.76 22.46 -5.99
N ASP A 499 -16.54 22.77 -6.43
CA ASP A 499 -16.13 22.66 -7.85
C ASP A 499 -14.99 21.62 -7.96
N PRO A 500 -15.19 20.47 -8.62
CA PRO A 500 -14.16 19.45 -8.73
C PRO A 500 -12.93 19.90 -9.55
N ASN A 501 -13.10 20.90 -10.43
CA ASN A 501 -12.05 21.37 -11.34
C ASN A 501 -11.23 22.55 -10.77
N ASN A 502 -11.54 23.02 -9.55
CA ASN A 502 -10.83 24.16 -8.97
C ASN A 502 -9.40 23.78 -8.56
N LYS A 503 -8.42 24.40 -9.23
CA LYS A 503 -6.97 24.16 -9.02
C LYS A 503 -6.45 24.55 -7.63
N SER A 504 -7.25 25.22 -6.81
CA SER A 504 -6.93 25.56 -5.42
C SER A 504 -7.44 24.54 -4.40
N ASN A 505 -8.25 23.55 -4.81
CA ASN A 505 -8.85 22.52 -3.94
C ASN A 505 -7.83 21.81 -3.04
N TRP A 506 -6.64 21.49 -3.57
CA TRP A 506 -5.60 20.76 -2.84
C TRP A 506 -5.09 21.50 -1.60
N ASN A 507 -5.23 22.83 -1.51
CA ASN A 507 -4.81 23.61 -0.34
C ASN A 507 -5.67 23.26 0.89
N VAL A 508 -7.00 23.35 0.76
CA VAL A 508 -7.94 23.09 1.87
C VAL A 508 -8.04 21.59 2.15
N PHE A 509 -8.08 20.77 1.10
CA PHE A 509 -8.04 19.31 1.20
C PHE A 509 -6.88 18.83 2.07
N ARG A 510 -5.65 19.33 1.81
CA ARG A 510 -4.43 18.90 2.49
C ARG A 510 -4.49 19.07 4.01
N GLU A 511 -5.05 20.15 4.52
CA GLU A 511 -5.10 20.38 5.97
C GLU A 511 -6.09 19.46 6.69
N CYS A 512 -7.16 19.02 6.02
CA CYS A 512 -8.05 17.95 6.52
C CYS A 512 -7.37 16.57 6.36
N TRP A 513 -6.73 16.34 5.22
CA TRP A 513 -6.10 15.06 4.87
C TRP A 513 -4.98 14.69 5.85
N LYS A 514 -4.08 15.64 6.18
CA LYS A 514 -3.05 15.49 7.24
C LYS A 514 -3.59 15.05 8.60
N GLN A 515 -4.87 15.30 8.89
CA GLN A 515 -5.52 14.93 10.16
C GLN A 515 -6.18 13.54 10.11
N GLY A 516 -6.11 12.83 8.97
CA GLY A 516 -6.81 11.56 8.76
C GLY A 516 -8.33 11.71 8.68
N GLN A 517 -8.82 12.86 8.19
CA GLN A 517 -10.24 13.12 7.98
C GLN A 517 -10.66 12.72 6.55
N PRO A 518 -11.85 12.12 6.35
CA PRO A 518 -12.43 12.01 5.03
C PRO A 518 -12.78 13.40 4.46
N VAL A 519 -12.85 13.50 3.14
CA VAL A 519 -13.24 14.72 2.41
C VAL A 519 -14.23 14.36 1.31
N MET A 520 -15.17 15.25 0.99
CA MET A 520 -16.10 15.08 -0.12
C MET A 520 -15.89 16.13 -1.21
N VAL A 521 -16.10 15.76 -2.47
CA VAL A 521 -16.11 16.68 -3.63
C VAL A 521 -17.38 16.45 -4.43
N SER A 522 -18.24 17.46 -4.55
CA SER A 522 -19.54 17.32 -5.21
C SER A 522 -19.49 17.57 -6.73
N GLY A 523 -20.48 17.04 -7.46
CA GLY A 523 -20.79 17.50 -8.83
C GLY A 523 -19.91 16.95 -9.97
N VAL A 524 -19.12 15.90 -9.75
CA VAL A 524 -18.28 15.28 -10.80
C VAL A 524 -19.12 14.69 -11.95
N HIS A 525 -20.36 14.28 -11.67
CA HIS A 525 -21.29 13.80 -12.70
C HIS A 525 -21.64 14.85 -13.78
N HIS A 526 -21.36 16.14 -13.55
CA HIS A 526 -21.48 17.20 -14.56
C HIS A 526 -20.32 17.22 -15.58
N LYS A 527 -19.33 16.33 -15.44
CA LYS A 527 -18.13 16.24 -16.29
C LYS A 527 -18.00 14.90 -17.01
N LEU A 528 -18.44 13.82 -16.37
CA LEU A 528 -18.47 12.46 -16.93
C LEU A 528 -19.48 12.34 -18.07
N ASN A 529 -19.17 11.49 -19.06
CA ASN A 529 -20.11 11.15 -20.13
C ASN A 529 -21.21 10.22 -19.61
N THR A 530 -22.38 10.78 -19.28
CA THR A 530 -23.51 10.07 -18.67
C THR A 530 -23.94 8.80 -19.40
N GLU A 531 -23.79 8.73 -20.74
CA GLU A 531 -24.19 7.56 -21.52
C GLU A 531 -23.28 6.33 -21.28
N LEU A 532 -22.00 6.53 -20.94
CA LEU A 532 -21.04 5.44 -20.66
C LEU A 532 -21.31 4.72 -19.34
N TRP A 533 -22.03 5.37 -18.42
CA TRP A 533 -22.22 4.95 -17.03
C TRP A 533 -23.64 4.47 -16.72
N LYS A 534 -24.47 4.28 -17.75
CA LYS A 534 -25.84 3.74 -17.60
C LYS A 534 -25.86 2.21 -17.44
N PRO A 535 -26.76 1.64 -16.61
CA PRO A 535 -27.02 0.20 -16.54
C PRO A 535 -27.19 -0.46 -17.92
N GLU A 536 -27.94 0.19 -18.83
CA GLU A 536 -28.24 -0.32 -20.17
C GLU A 536 -27.00 -0.40 -21.06
N SER A 537 -25.98 0.45 -20.83
CA SER A 537 -24.71 0.40 -21.56
C SER A 537 -23.89 -0.81 -21.13
N PHE A 538 -23.75 -1.05 -19.82
CA PHE A 538 -23.07 -2.25 -19.31
C PHE A 538 -23.82 -3.53 -19.69
N ARG A 539 -25.16 -3.52 -19.63
CA ARG A 539 -26.03 -4.62 -20.06
C ARG A 539 -25.83 -5.00 -21.53
N LYS A 540 -25.69 -4.01 -22.41
CA LYS A 540 -25.53 -4.18 -23.86
C LYS A 540 -24.15 -4.70 -24.24
N GLU A 541 -23.10 -4.24 -23.56
CA GLU A 541 -21.70 -4.55 -23.93
C GLU A 541 -21.16 -5.79 -23.23
N PHE A 542 -21.55 -6.05 -21.98
CA PHE A 542 -20.97 -7.09 -21.13
C PHE A 542 -21.99 -8.12 -20.63
N GLY A 543 -23.29 -7.93 -20.89
CA GLY A 543 -24.37 -8.73 -20.30
C GLY A 543 -24.39 -10.23 -20.64
N GLY A 544 -23.52 -10.71 -21.53
CA GLY A 544 -23.30 -12.14 -21.79
C GLY A 544 -22.15 -12.77 -20.99
N GLN A 545 -21.46 -12.01 -20.13
CA GLN A 545 -20.42 -12.54 -19.23
C GLN A 545 -21.07 -13.26 -18.04
N GLU A 546 -20.56 -14.44 -17.69
CA GLU A 546 -20.89 -15.13 -16.43
C GLU A 546 -20.16 -14.46 -15.26
N VAL A 547 -20.82 -14.35 -14.10
CA VAL A 547 -20.31 -13.70 -12.88
C VAL A 547 -20.89 -14.32 -11.62
N ASP A 548 -20.14 -14.21 -10.52
CA ASP A 548 -20.67 -14.39 -9.19
C ASP A 548 -21.50 -13.14 -8.78
N LEU A 549 -22.71 -13.37 -8.27
CA LEU A 549 -23.49 -12.36 -7.55
C LEU A 549 -23.50 -12.71 -6.06
N VAL A 550 -23.61 -11.71 -5.18
CA VAL A 550 -23.75 -11.93 -3.73
C VAL A 550 -25.05 -11.32 -3.22
N ASN A 551 -25.83 -12.10 -2.47
CA ASN A 551 -27.03 -11.62 -1.78
C ASN A 551 -26.63 -10.82 -0.53
N CYS A 552 -26.96 -9.53 -0.48
CA CYS A 552 -26.54 -8.63 0.60
C CYS A 552 -27.23 -8.90 1.95
N ARG A 553 -28.30 -9.72 1.98
CA ARG A 553 -29.02 -10.12 3.21
C ARG A 553 -28.43 -11.36 3.89
N THR A 554 -27.82 -12.26 3.11
CA THR A 554 -27.34 -13.58 3.57
C THR A 554 -25.85 -13.82 3.34
N ASN A 555 -25.19 -13.00 2.52
CA ASN A 555 -23.83 -13.18 1.99
C ASN A 555 -23.63 -14.47 1.15
N GLU A 556 -24.71 -15.13 0.74
CA GLU A 556 -24.65 -16.27 -0.18
C GLU A 556 -24.15 -15.84 -1.56
N ILE A 557 -23.28 -16.68 -2.16
CA ILE A 557 -22.76 -16.51 -3.51
C ILE A 557 -23.67 -17.26 -4.48
N ILE A 558 -24.15 -16.55 -5.50
CA ILE A 558 -24.98 -17.07 -6.59
C ILE A 558 -24.07 -17.21 -7.82
N THR A 559 -23.69 -18.45 -8.13
CA THR A 559 -22.82 -18.81 -9.26
C THR A 559 -23.63 -19.06 -10.53
N GLY A 560 -23.09 -18.73 -11.70
CA GLY A 560 -23.71 -19.04 -12.99
C GLY A 560 -24.85 -18.10 -13.40
N ALA A 561 -24.94 -16.93 -12.74
CA ALA A 561 -25.71 -15.80 -13.25
C ALA A 561 -24.89 -15.01 -14.28
N THR A 562 -25.55 -14.23 -15.13
CA THR A 562 -24.87 -13.32 -16.06
C THR A 562 -24.85 -11.89 -15.54
N VAL A 563 -23.92 -11.09 -16.08
CA VAL A 563 -23.93 -9.62 -15.95
C VAL A 563 -25.26 -9.05 -16.46
N GLY A 564 -25.92 -9.73 -17.40
CA GLY A 564 -27.24 -9.37 -17.91
C GLY A 564 -28.33 -9.43 -16.86
N ASP A 565 -28.46 -10.56 -16.16
CA ASP A 565 -29.48 -10.80 -15.13
C ASP A 565 -29.40 -9.78 -13.97
N PHE A 566 -28.19 -9.30 -13.68
CA PHE A 566 -27.98 -8.23 -12.70
C PHE A 566 -28.45 -6.86 -13.22
N TRP A 567 -28.10 -6.46 -14.43
CA TRP A 567 -28.49 -5.14 -14.94
C TRP A 567 -29.98 -5.05 -15.29
N ASP A 568 -30.58 -6.14 -15.78
CA ASP A 568 -32.02 -6.20 -16.11
C ASP A 568 -32.91 -6.05 -14.85
N GLY A 569 -32.39 -6.41 -13.67
CA GLY A 569 -33.04 -6.21 -12.37
C GLY A 569 -32.65 -4.92 -11.63
N PHE A 570 -31.79 -4.07 -12.19
CA PHE A 570 -31.17 -2.96 -11.44
C PHE A 570 -32.18 -1.90 -10.99
N GLU A 571 -33.03 -1.43 -11.91
CA GLU A 571 -34.16 -0.50 -11.65
C GLU A 571 -35.54 -1.19 -11.69
N ASP A 572 -35.61 -2.43 -12.19
CA ASP A 572 -36.85 -3.18 -12.38
C ASP A 572 -36.92 -4.34 -11.37
N VAL A 573 -37.58 -4.09 -10.23
CA VAL A 573 -37.67 -5.04 -9.12
C VAL A 573 -38.33 -6.37 -9.51
N PRO A 574 -39.42 -6.40 -10.30
CA PRO A 574 -39.95 -7.62 -10.93
C PRO A 574 -38.95 -8.52 -11.64
N ASN A 575 -37.91 -7.96 -12.30
CA ASN A 575 -36.94 -8.73 -13.08
C ASN A 575 -35.78 -9.29 -12.26
N ARG A 576 -35.60 -8.85 -11.00
CA ARG A 576 -34.54 -9.36 -10.12
C ARG A 576 -34.68 -10.86 -9.89
N LEU A 577 -33.54 -11.56 -9.83
CA LEU A 577 -33.46 -12.94 -9.32
C LEU A 577 -34.09 -13.02 -7.92
N LYS A 578 -34.76 -14.14 -7.63
CA LYS A 578 -35.64 -14.28 -6.45
C LYS A 578 -35.25 -15.47 -5.59
N ASN A 579 -35.30 -15.31 -4.27
CA ASN A 579 -35.22 -16.42 -3.32
C ASN A 579 -36.63 -16.69 -2.76
N GLU A 580 -37.09 -17.93 -2.81
CA GLU A 580 -38.43 -18.36 -2.33
C GLU A 580 -39.63 -17.47 -2.78
N LYS A 581 -39.48 -16.79 -3.93
CA LYS A 581 -40.36 -15.78 -4.59
C LYS A 581 -40.08 -14.32 -4.26
N GLU A 582 -39.29 -13.98 -3.26
CA GLU A 582 -38.93 -12.58 -2.95
C GLU A 582 -37.75 -12.07 -3.81
N PRO A 583 -37.79 -10.84 -4.34
CA PRO A 583 -36.66 -10.19 -5.01
C PRO A 583 -35.44 -10.05 -4.11
N MET A 584 -34.29 -10.56 -4.56
CA MET A 584 -33.03 -10.45 -3.82
C MET A 584 -32.38 -9.06 -3.96
N VAL A 585 -31.61 -8.65 -2.96
CA VAL A 585 -30.74 -7.47 -3.02
C VAL A 585 -29.32 -7.93 -3.34
N LEU A 586 -28.88 -7.68 -4.57
CA LEU A 586 -27.66 -8.27 -5.11
C LEU A 586 -26.53 -7.23 -5.25
N LYS A 587 -25.29 -7.72 -5.20
CA LYS A 587 -24.08 -7.03 -5.66
C LYS A 587 -23.31 -7.90 -6.65
N LEU A 588 -22.72 -7.28 -7.67
CA LEU A 588 -21.70 -7.92 -8.51
C LEU A 588 -20.44 -8.11 -7.67
N LYS A 589 -19.89 -9.32 -7.67
CA LYS A 589 -18.63 -9.64 -7.00
C LYS A 589 -17.46 -9.50 -7.98
N ASP A 590 -16.41 -8.82 -7.55
CA ASP A 590 -15.09 -8.75 -8.22
C ASP A 590 -15.14 -8.44 -9.73
N TRP A 591 -16.08 -7.58 -10.17
CA TRP A 591 -16.27 -7.20 -11.58
C TRP A 591 -15.90 -5.73 -11.82
N PRO A 592 -14.98 -5.40 -12.77
CA PRO A 592 -14.29 -6.29 -13.70
C PRO A 592 -13.29 -7.27 -13.05
N PRO A 593 -13.23 -8.53 -13.52
CA PRO A 593 -12.36 -9.55 -12.93
C PRO A 593 -10.92 -9.48 -13.43
N GLY A 594 -9.97 -9.36 -12.49
CA GLY A 594 -8.55 -9.72 -12.65
C GLY A 594 -7.65 -8.86 -13.55
N GLU A 595 -8.18 -8.27 -14.63
CA GLU A 595 -7.42 -7.44 -15.57
C GLU A 595 -7.46 -5.94 -15.18
N ASP A 596 -6.62 -5.10 -15.80
CA ASP A 596 -6.72 -3.64 -15.61
C ASP A 596 -8.09 -3.19 -16.17
N PHE A 597 -8.84 -2.42 -15.38
CA PHE A 597 -10.11 -1.82 -15.78
C PHE A 597 -10.00 -1.08 -17.12
N ARG A 598 -8.82 -0.50 -17.38
CA ARG A 598 -8.46 0.15 -18.63
C ARG A 598 -8.51 -0.75 -19.86
N ASP A 599 -8.19 -2.03 -19.72
CA ASP A 599 -8.10 -2.97 -20.84
C ASP A 599 -9.49 -3.49 -21.22
N MET A 600 -10.36 -3.77 -20.23
CA MET A 600 -11.76 -4.18 -20.49
C MET A 600 -12.68 -3.00 -20.83
N MET A 601 -12.46 -1.81 -20.25
CA MET A 601 -13.34 -0.63 -20.40
C MET A 601 -12.58 0.69 -20.64
N PRO A 602 -11.77 0.80 -21.72
CA PRO A 602 -10.91 1.95 -21.98
C PRO A 602 -11.66 3.29 -22.01
N SER A 603 -12.82 3.35 -22.66
CA SER A 603 -13.63 4.59 -22.74
C SER A 603 -14.13 5.08 -21.38
N ARG A 604 -14.40 4.18 -20.42
CA ARG A 604 -14.79 4.54 -19.05
C ARG A 604 -13.56 4.94 -18.22
N PHE A 605 -12.44 4.26 -18.43
CA PHE A 605 -11.17 4.60 -17.79
C PHE A 605 -10.73 6.03 -18.17
N ASP A 606 -10.71 6.36 -19.46
CA ASP A 606 -10.27 7.67 -19.93
C ASP A 606 -11.26 8.78 -19.50
N ASP A 607 -12.58 8.55 -19.52
CA ASP A 607 -13.60 9.49 -19.00
C ASP A 607 -13.46 9.75 -17.49
N LEU A 608 -13.19 8.70 -16.70
CA LEU A 608 -12.93 8.83 -15.26
C LEU A 608 -11.61 9.57 -15.00
N MET A 609 -10.50 9.16 -15.63
CA MET A 609 -9.17 9.73 -15.38
C MET A 609 -8.98 11.16 -15.92
N ALA A 610 -9.83 11.59 -16.85
CA ALA A 610 -9.92 12.99 -17.27
C ALA A 610 -10.63 13.88 -16.24
N ASN A 611 -11.57 13.33 -15.46
CA ASN A 611 -12.53 14.10 -14.66
C ASN A 611 -12.45 13.85 -13.14
N ILE A 612 -11.64 12.89 -12.67
CA ILE A 612 -11.46 12.58 -11.25
C ILE A 612 -10.84 13.78 -10.50
N PRO A 613 -11.45 14.24 -9.39
CA PRO A 613 -10.99 15.45 -8.68
C PRO A 613 -9.66 15.23 -7.95
N LEU A 614 -9.05 16.34 -7.54
CA LEU A 614 -7.71 16.37 -6.91
C LEU A 614 -6.67 15.58 -7.74
N PRO A 615 -6.53 15.88 -9.05
CA PRO A 615 -5.72 15.10 -9.99
C PRO A 615 -4.24 14.99 -9.62
N GLU A 616 -3.74 15.88 -8.75
CA GLU A 616 -2.39 15.77 -8.18
C GLU A 616 -2.22 14.55 -7.28
N TYR A 617 -3.27 14.13 -6.56
CA TYR A 617 -3.26 12.98 -5.64
C TYR A 617 -3.84 11.71 -6.25
N THR A 618 -4.91 11.80 -7.04
CA THR A 618 -5.68 10.62 -7.49
C THR A 618 -5.04 9.92 -8.69
N ARG A 619 -4.78 10.63 -9.79
CA ARG A 619 -4.37 10.02 -11.06
C ARG A 619 -3.05 9.22 -10.97
N ARG A 620 -2.92 8.22 -11.84
CA ARG A 620 -1.69 7.40 -12.04
C ARG A 620 -0.44 8.18 -12.49
N ASP A 621 -0.58 9.45 -12.88
CA ASP A 621 0.48 10.43 -13.18
C ASP A 621 0.52 11.64 -12.21
N GLY A 622 -0.33 11.62 -11.17
CA GLY A 622 -0.47 12.71 -10.20
C GLY A 622 0.82 12.98 -9.43
N LYS A 623 1.25 14.25 -9.38
CA LYS A 623 2.55 14.63 -8.79
C LYS A 623 2.69 14.34 -7.29
N LEU A 624 1.57 14.19 -6.58
CA LEU A 624 1.50 13.79 -5.17
C LEU A 624 1.06 12.32 -4.99
N ASN A 625 0.53 11.64 -6.02
CA ASN A 625 0.37 10.18 -5.97
C ASN A 625 1.77 9.53 -5.95
N LEU A 626 2.20 8.98 -4.80
CA LEU A 626 3.54 8.41 -4.69
C LEU A 626 3.72 7.14 -5.55
N ALA A 627 2.65 6.41 -5.84
CA ALA A 627 2.72 5.22 -6.69
C ALA A 627 3.12 5.55 -8.15
N SER A 628 2.83 6.76 -8.62
CA SER A 628 3.28 7.27 -9.94
C SER A 628 4.81 7.27 -10.09
N ARG A 629 5.54 7.30 -8.96
CA ARG A 629 7.00 7.42 -8.88
C ARG A 629 7.72 6.09 -9.08
N LEU A 630 7.02 4.96 -9.00
CA LEU A 630 7.64 3.67 -9.24
C LEU A 630 7.99 3.55 -10.75
N PRO A 631 9.28 3.42 -11.13
CA PRO A 631 9.65 3.43 -12.55
C PRO A 631 9.02 2.27 -13.30
N ASN A 632 8.69 2.48 -14.58
CA ASN A 632 8.14 1.47 -15.51
C ASN A 632 9.11 0.28 -15.81
N TYR A 633 10.20 0.17 -15.05
CA TYR A 633 11.04 -1.01 -14.93
C TYR A 633 10.41 -2.05 -13.97
N PHE A 634 9.79 -1.61 -12.88
CA PHE A 634 9.12 -2.46 -11.91
C PHE A 634 7.64 -2.67 -12.27
N VAL A 635 7.03 -3.71 -11.71
CA VAL A 635 5.57 -3.88 -11.73
C VAL A 635 4.96 -2.76 -10.87
N ARG A 636 4.01 -1.99 -11.42
CA ARG A 636 3.24 -1.01 -10.63
C ARG A 636 2.25 -1.74 -9.71
N PRO A 637 1.93 -1.20 -8.52
CA PRO A 637 0.72 -1.59 -7.79
C PRO A 637 -0.52 -1.53 -8.69
N ASP A 638 -1.40 -2.51 -8.58
CA ASP A 638 -2.78 -2.37 -9.04
C ASP A 638 -3.51 -1.50 -8.01
N LEU A 639 -3.93 -0.32 -8.46
CA LEU A 639 -4.66 0.67 -7.67
C LEU A 639 -6.09 0.88 -8.22
N GLY A 640 -6.59 -0.11 -8.98
CA GLY A 640 -7.82 0.07 -9.73
C GLY A 640 -7.63 0.95 -10.97
N PRO A 641 -8.71 1.52 -11.53
CA PRO A 641 -9.97 1.72 -10.82
C PRO A 641 -10.76 0.41 -10.65
N LYS A 642 -11.57 0.32 -9.59
CA LYS A 642 -12.46 -0.83 -9.31
C LYS A 642 -13.92 -0.37 -9.24
N MET A 643 -14.85 -1.19 -9.73
CA MET A 643 -16.29 -0.89 -9.72
C MET A 643 -17.01 -1.59 -8.56
N TYR A 644 -18.04 -0.93 -8.04
CA TYR A 644 -18.89 -1.44 -6.96
C TYR A 644 -20.35 -1.24 -7.35
N ASN A 645 -20.98 -2.33 -7.82
CA ASN A 645 -22.32 -2.32 -8.40
C ASN A 645 -23.25 -3.15 -7.50
N ALA A 646 -24.27 -2.52 -6.93
CA ALA A 646 -25.22 -3.20 -6.07
C ALA A 646 -26.60 -2.52 -6.07
N TYR A 647 -27.65 -3.29 -5.81
CA TYR A 647 -29.01 -2.78 -5.64
C TYR A 647 -29.13 -1.93 -4.35
N GLY A 648 -30.25 -1.21 -4.19
CA GLY A 648 -30.63 -0.56 -2.93
C GLY A 648 -31.14 -1.55 -1.88
N LEU A 649 -30.79 -1.29 -0.62
CA LEU A 649 -31.36 -1.86 0.60
C LEU A 649 -32.43 -0.88 1.10
N ILE A 650 -33.72 -1.25 1.01
CA ILE A 650 -34.82 -0.27 1.10
C ILE A 650 -35.85 -0.61 2.19
N THR A 651 -35.98 -1.86 2.65
CA THR A 651 -37.00 -2.17 3.66
C THR A 651 -36.56 -1.77 5.08
N PRO A 652 -37.48 -1.59 6.04
CA PRO A 652 -37.13 -1.35 7.44
C PRO A 652 -36.20 -2.41 8.06
N GLU A 653 -36.31 -3.65 7.60
CA GLU A 653 -35.49 -4.79 7.99
C GLU A 653 -34.10 -4.76 7.34
N ASP A 654 -33.96 -4.10 6.19
CA ASP A 654 -32.70 -3.97 5.44
C ASP A 654 -31.72 -2.98 6.09
N ARG A 655 -32.19 -2.03 6.92
CA ARG A 655 -31.35 -0.99 7.56
C ARG A 655 -30.20 -1.51 8.43
N LYS A 656 -30.23 -2.81 8.79
CA LYS A 656 -29.19 -3.50 9.59
C LYS A 656 -28.11 -4.20 8.74
N TYR A 657 -28.25 -4.23 7.42
CA TYR A 657 -27.26 -4.81 6.50
C TYR A 657 -26.43 -3.73 5.79
N GLY A 658 -25.21 -4.08 5.39
CA GLY A 658 -24.41 -3.28 4.45
C GLY A 658 -24.44 -3.88 3.05
N THR A 659 -24.29 -3.05 2.01
CA THR A 659 -23.85 -3.55 0.70
C THR A 659 -22.35 -3.84 0.72
N THR A 660 -21.58 -3.01 1.45
CA THR A 660 -20.21 -3.28 1.85
C THR A 660 -20.11 -3.19 3.37
N ASN A 661 -19.66 -4.27 4.00
CA ASN A 661 -19.47 -4.35 5.45
C ASN A 661 -18.29 -3.49 5.92
N LEU A 662 -18.13 -3.39 7.24
CA LEU A 662 -17.03 -2.68 7.88
C LEU A 662 -15.69 -3.34 7.55
N HIS A 663 -14.81 -2.59 6.89
CA HIS A 663 -13.46 -3.00 6.52
C HIS A 663 -12.53 -1.78 6.46
N LEU A 664 -11.25 -2.00 6.17
CA LEU A 664 -10.28 -0.92 5.89
C LEU A 664 -9.31 -1.35 4.78
N ASP A 665 -8.75 -0.34 4.10
CA ASP A 665 -7.82 -0.53 2.98
C ASP A 665 -6.40 -0.09 3.32
N VAL A 666 -5.44 -0.68 2.59
CA VAL A 666 -4.01 -0.34 2.66
C VAL A 666 -3.67 0.98 1.97
N SER A 667 -4.51 1.40 1.02
CA SER A 667 -4.36 2.58 0.15
C SER A 667 -5.16 3.76 0.68
N ASP A 668 -4.86 4.97 0.20
CA ASP A 668 -5.87 6.03 0.15
C ASP A 668 -6.83 5.74 -1.02
N ALA A 669 -8.11 6.09 -0.93
CA ALA A 669 -9.09 5.83 -2.00
C ALA A 669 -9.98 7.04 -2.31
N ALA A 670 -10.39 7.19 -3.58
CA ALA A 670 -11.36 8.19 -4.03
C ALA A 670 -12.55 7.51 -4.73
N ASN A 671 -13.67 7.37 -4.01
CA ASN A 671 -14.88 6.67 -4.48
C ASN A 671 -15.88 7.65 -5.13
N VAL A 672 -16.14 7.48 -6.43
CA VAL A 672 -17.02 8.29 -7.27
C VAL A 672 -18.38 7.61 -7.45
N MET A 673 -19.47 8.28 -7.09
CA MET A 673 -20.83 7.84 -7.44
C MET A 673 -21.16 8.22 -8.89
N VAL A 674 -21.05 7.28 -9.84
CA VAL A 674 -21.25 7.57 -11.27
C VAL A 674 -22.70 7.42 -11.73
N TYR A 675 -23.51 6.58 -11.06
CA TYR A 675 -24.94 6.42 -11.36
C TYR A 675 -25.76 6.01 -10.13
N VAL A 676 -26.97 6.57 -10.03
CA VAL A 676 -27.99 6.24 -9.01
C VAL A 676 -29.31 5.91 -9.72
N GLY A 677 -29.67 4.63 -9.71
CA GLY A 677 -30.89 4.09 -10.31
C GLY A 677 -31.99 3.93 -9.27
N ILE A 678 -33.09 4.66 -9.46
CA ILE A 678 -34.24 4.67 -8.56
C ILE A 678 -35.27 3.68 -9.12
N PRO A 679 -35.72 2.67 -8.34
CA PRO A 679 -36.69 1.68 -8.80
C PRO A 679 -37.99 2.27 -9.35
N LYS A 680 -38.47 1.71 -10.46
CA LYS A 680 -39.68 2.21 -11.15
C LYS A 680 -40.95 1.73 -10.42
N GLY A 681 -41.89 2.65 -10.20
CA GLY A 681 -43.27 2.33 -9.80
C GLY A 681 -43.55 2.14 -8.30
N GLN A 682 -42.66 2.52 -7.38
CA GLN A 682 -42.91 2.46 -5.93
C GLN A 682 -42.87 3.87 -5.31
N CYS A 683 -44.02 4.35 -4.82
CA CYS A 683 -44.18 5.73 -4.33
C CYS A 683 -43.50 5.96 -2.97
N ASP A 684 -43.60 4.96 -2.08
CA ASP A 684 -43.33 5.12 -0.64
C ASP A 684 -41.83 5.09 -0.29
N GLN A 685 -40.95 4.92 -1.28
CA GLN A 685 -39.51 4.78 -1.07
C GLN A 685 -38.82 6.07 -0.56
N GLU A 686 -39.32 7.26 -0.89
CA GLU A 686 -38.69 8.51 -0.42
C GLU A 686 -38.76 8.65 1.12
N GLU A 687 -39.86 8.23 1.75
CA GLU A 687 -40.02 8.31 3.22
C GLU A 687 -39.09 7.34 3.95
N GLU A 688 -39.00 6.10 3.47
CA GLU A 688 -38.17 5.06 4.10
C GLU A 688 -36.66 5.31 3.85
N VAL A 689 -36.28 5.91 2.71
CA VAL A 689 -34.92 6.42 2.48
C VAL A 689 -34.60 7.62 3.38
N LEU A 690 -35.53 8.59 3.55
CA LEU A 690 -35.35 9.70 4.50
C LEU A 690 -35.14 9.19 5.93
N LYS A 691 -35.96 8.23 6.34
CA LYS A 691 -35.88 7.60 7.66
C LYS A 691 -34.59 6.82 7.86
N THR A 692 -34.08 6.17 6.82
CA THR A 692 -32.76 5.50 6.83
C THR A 692 -31.60 6.50 6.91
N ILE A 693 -31.71 7.67 6.27
CA ILE A 693 -30.75 8.78 6.41
C ILE A 693 -30.74 9.33 7.84
N GLN A 694 -31.91 9.47 8.47
CA GLN A 694 -32.08 9.94 9.87
C GLN A 694 -31.62 8.91 10.90
N ASP A 695 -31.99 7.63 10.73
CA ASP A 695 -31.49 6.50 11.51
C ASP A 695 -30.00 6.22 11.26
N GLY A 696 -29.43 6.81 10.20
CA GLY A 696 -28.02 6.87 9.85
C GLY A 696 -27.21 7.95 10.57
N ASP A 697 -27.84 8.75 11.44
CA ASP A 697 -27.19 9.84 12.19
C ASP A 697 -26.60 10.97 11.27
N SER A 698 -27.26 11.22 10.12
CA SER A 698 -26.87 12.26 9.14
C SER A 698 -27.28 13.68 9.58
N ASP A 699 -26.51 14.69 9.17
CA ASP A 699 -26.76 16.10 9.56
C ASP A 699 -27.91 16.78 8.80
N GLU A 700 -28.41 17.91 9.34
CA GLU A 700 -29.52 18.67 8.75
C GLU A 700 -29.28 19.17 7.33
N LEU A 701 -28.06 19.59 6.98
CA LEU A 701 -27.76 20.10 5.64
C LEU A 701 -27.77 18.94 4.63
N THR A 702 -27.24 17.79 5.04
CA THR A 702 -27.34 16.53 4.29
C THR A 702 -28.79 16.10 4.06
N ILE A 703 -29.67 16.22 5.06
CA ILE A 703 -31.12 15.97 4.89
C ILE A 703 -31.76 16.99 3.92
N LYS A 704 -31.38 18.27 3.99
CA LYS A 704 -31.89 19.33 3.11
C LYS A 704 -31.44 19.14 1.64
N ARG A 705 -30.24 18.62 1.37
CA ARG A 705 -29.82 18.22 0.00
C ARG A 705 -30.81 17.24 -0.65
N PHE A 706 -31.29 16.26 0.10
CA PHE A 706 -32.28 15.29 -0.38
C PHE A 706 -33.67 15.92 -0.52
N ILE A 707 -34.20 16.55 0.54
CA ILE A 707 -35.61 16.97 0.58
C ILE A 707 -35.88 18.29 -0.16
N GLU A 708 -35.05 19.33 0.09
CA GLU A 708 -35.20 20.67 -0.51
C GLU A 708 -34.42 20.77 -1.84
N GLY A 709 -33.22 20.19 -1.89
CA GLY A 709 -32.37 20.19 -3.09
C GLY A 709 -32.81 19.20 -4.17
N LYS A 710 -33.58 18.17 -3.81
CA LYS A 710 -33.98 17.04 -4.67
C LYS A 710 -32.81 16.39 -5.43
N GLU A 711 -31.64 16.37 -4.79
CA GLU A 711 -30.48 15.60 -5.23
C GLU A 711 -30.76 14.10 -5.05
N LYS A 712 -30.19 13.24 -5.92
CA LYS A 712 -30.37 11.78 -5.83
C LYS A 712 -29.38 11.15 -4.82
N PRO A 713 -29.82 10.68 -3.64
CA PRO A 713 -28.92 10.01 -2.69
C PRO A 713 -28.60 8.60 -3.20
N GLY A 714 -27.33 8.22 -3.28
CA GLY A 714 -26.94 6.88 -3.68
C GLY A 714 -26.77 5.94 -2.48
N ALA A 715 -25.84 6.27 -1.58
CA ALA A 715 -25.48 5.42 -0.45
C ALA A 715 -25.17 6.23 0.81
N LEU A 716 -25.51 5.65 1.96
CA LEU A 716 -25.07 6.07 3.28
C LEU A 716 -23.75 5.36 3.63
N TRP A 717 -22.76 6.14 4.04
CA TRP A 717 -21.47 5.68 4.53
C TRP A 717 -21.33 5.98 6.02
N HIS A 718 -20.64 5.09 6.75
CA HIS A 718 -20.05 5.44 8.04
C HIS A 718 -18.55 5.21 7.96
N ILE A 719 -17.77 6.28 8.15
CA ILE A 719 -16.29 6.27 8.15
C ILE A 719 -15.80 6.57 9.56
N TYR A 720 -14.76 5.87 10.01
CA TYR A 720 -14.10 6.07 11.30
C TYR A 720 -12.62 6.41 11.11
N ALA A 721 -12.02 7.12 12.06
CA ALA A 721 -10.61 7.50 11.95
C ALA A 721 -9.69 6.30 12.18
N ALA A 722 -8.62 6.16 11.37
CA ALA A 722 -7.65 5.07 11.44
C ALA A 722 -6.96 4.88 12.81
N LYS A 723 -7.00 5.90 13.68
CA LYS A 723 -6.50 5.87 15.07
C LYS A 723 -7.42 5.10 16.05
N ASP A 724 -8.68 4.90 15.69
CA ASP A 724 -9.72 4.30 16.53
C ASP A 724 -10.02 2.83 16.14
N THR A 725 -9.36 2.30 15.10
CA THR A 725 -9.49 0.93 14.59
C THR A 725 -9.39 -0.14 15.69
N GLU A 726 -8.42 -0.04 16.60
CA GLU A 726 -8.26 -1.04 17.66
C GLU A 726 -9.43 -1.04 18.65
N LYS A 727 -10.00 0.12 18.98
CA LYS A 727 -11.20 0.20 19.83
C LYS A 727 -12.41 -0.44 19.18
N ILE A 728 -12.53 -0.30 17.85
CA ILE A 728 -13.60 -0.91 17.06
C ILE A 728 -13.42 -2.43 17.02
N ARG A 729 -12.17 -2.91 16.90
CA ARG A 729 -11.78 -4.32 16.98
C ARG A 729 -12.06 -4.92 18.37
N GLU A 730 -11.72 -4.23 19.45
CA GLU A 730 -12.07 -4.59 20.83
C GLU A 730 -13.60 -4.65 21.04
N PHE A 731 -14.32 -3.61 20.59
CA PHE A 731 -15.78 -3.54 20.67
C PHE A 731 -16.46 -4.70 19.94
N LEU A 732 -16.07 -4.98 18.69
CA LEU A 732 -16.67 -6.05 17.91
C LEU A 732 -16.37 -7.43 18.47
N LYS A 733 -15.17 -7.67 19.01
CA LYS A 733 -14.84 -8.92 19.72
C LYS A 733 -15.73 -9.12 20.95
N LYS A 734 -15.90 -8.09 21.77
CA LYS A 734 -16.83 -8.10 22.92
C LYS A 734 -18.28 -8.36 22.50
N VAL A 735 -18.79 -7.71 21.44
CA VAL A 735 -20.16 -7.93 20.94
C VAL A 735 -20.34 -9.35 20.41
N SER A 736 -19.31 -9.91 19.77
CA SER A 736 -19.30 -11.28 19.25
C SER A 736 -19.31 -12.33 20.39
N GLU A 737 -18.52 -12.11 21.44
CA GLU A 737 -18.56 -12.91 22.68
C GLU A 737 -19.93 -12.85 23.37
N GLU A 738 -20.54 -11.67 23.48
CA GLU A 738 -21.89 -11.48 24.03
C GLU A 738 -23.00 -12.15 23.20
N GLN A 739 -22.77 -12.33 21.89
CA GLN A 739 -23.67 -13.09 21.00
C GLN A 739 -23.40 -14.60 20.99
N GLY A 740 -22.40 -15.09 21.75
CA GLY A 740 -22.06 -16.51 21.82
C GLY A 740 -21.40 -17.07 20.56
N GLN A 741 -20.72 -16.23 19.77
CA GLN A 741 -20.02 -16.66 18.56
C GLN A 741 -18.64 -17.24 18.91
N GLU A 742 -18.41 -18.51 18.57
CA GLU A 742 -17.10 -19.17 18.74
C GLU A 742 -16.11 -18.74 17.65
N ASN A 743 -15.31 -17.71 17.94
CA ASN A 743 -14.30 -17.21 17.01
C ASN A 743 -12.93 -17.94 17.15
N PRO A 744 -12.20 -18.15 16.04
CA PRO A 744 -10.78 -18.48 16.07
C PRO A 744 -9.95 -17.45 16.85
N ALA A 745 -8.85 -17.88 17.46
CA ALA A 745 -7.95 -17.01 18.25
C ALA A 745 -7.23 -15.93 17.39
N ASP A 746 -7.20 -16.14 16.07
CA ASP A 746 -6.68 -15.25 15.03
C ASP A 746 -7.76 -14.44 14.29
N HIS A 747 -9.04 -14.52 14.72
CA HIS A 747 -10.14 -13.74 14.14
C HIS A 747 -9.91 -12.22 14.25
N ASP A 748 -10.22 -11.51 13.16
CA ASP A 748 -10.27 -10.05 13.14
C ASP A 748 -11.56 -9.56 12.46
N PRO A 749 -12.53 -9.00 13.22
CA PRO A 749 -13.84 -8.64 12.69
C PRO A 749 -13.81 -7.49 11.66
N ILE A 750 -12.70 -6.75 11.53
CA ILE A 750 -12.53 -5.69 10.53
C ILE A 750 -11.88 -6.24 9.25
N HIS A 751 -10.90 -7.15 9.37
CA HIS A 751 -10.29 -7.77 8.20
C HIS A 751 -11.18 -8.85 7.57
N ASP A 752 -11.92 -9.62 8.38
CA ASP A 752 -12.84 -10.66 7.92
C ASP A 752 -14.15 -10.09 7.31
N GLN A 753 -14.34 -8.76 7.35
CA GLN A 753 -15.47 -8.01 6.78
C GLN A 753 -16.86 -8.54 7.21
N SER A 754 -16.97 -9.12 8.40
CA SER A 754 -18.17 -9.85 8.84
C SER A 754 -19.24 -8.98 9.47
N TRP A 755 -18.94 -7.71 9.81
CA TRP A 755 -19.82 -6.83 10.59
C TRP A 755 -20.33 -5.62 9.80
N TYR A 756 -21.57 -5.21 10.07
CA TYR A 756 -22.09 -3.89 9.75
C TYR A 756 -22.57 -3.22 11.05
N LEU A 757 -22.08 -2.02 11.33
CA LEU A 757 -22.47 -1.26 12.51
C LEU A 757 -23.83 -0.59 12.28
N ASP A 758 -24.89 -1.28 12.70
CA ASP A 758 -26.24 -0.72 12.75
C ASP A 758 -26.36 0.43 13.77
N ARG A 759 -27.52 1.07 13.85
CA ARG A 759 -27.73 2.22 14.75
C ARG A 759 -27.50 1.88 16.23
N SER A 760 -27.81 0.64 16.65
CA SER A 760 -27.59 0.21 18.03
C SER A 760 -26.10 0.04 18.32
N LEU A 761 -25.35 -0.57 17.39
CA LEU A 761 -23.91 -0.80 17.51
C LEU A 761 -23.13 0.51 17.42
N ARG A 762 -23.46 1.43 16.51
CA ARG A 762 -22.82 2.76 16.44
C ARG A 762 -23.02 3.57 17.72
N LYS A 763 -24.25 3.62 18.23
CA LYS A 763 -24.56 4.31 19.49
C LYS A 763 -23.78 3.70 20.67
N ARG A 764 -23.71 2.37 20.74
CA ARG A 764 -22.99 1.65 21.80
C ARG A 764 -21.47 1.83 21.72
N LEU A 765 -20.89 1.75 20.51
CA LEU A 765 -19.48 2.04 20.23
C LEU A 765 -19.10 3.46 20.69
N HIS A 766 -19.97 4.44 20.46
CA HIS A 766 -19.77 5.81 20.96
C HIS A 766 -19.85 5.90 22.49
N GLN A 767 -20.84 5.24 23.10
CA GLN A 767 -21.05 5.28 24.55
C GLN A 767 -19.98 4.53 25.37
N GLU A 768 -19.47 3.40 24.86
CA GLU A 768 -18.49 2.58 25.58
C GLU A 768 -17.02 2.96 25.28
N TYR A 769 -16.68 3.34 24.04
CA TYR A 769 -15.30 3.57 23.59
C TYR A 769 -15.00 5.03 23.18
N GLY A 770 -16.00 5.91 23.23
CA GLY A 770 -15.86 7.33 22.84
C GLY A 770 -15.58 7.56 21.36
N VAL A 771 -15.79 6.54 20.52
CA VAL A 771 -15.53 6.61 19.07
C VAL A 771 -16.70 7.29 18.36
N GLN A 772 -16.42 8.24 17.48
CA GLN A 772 -17.42 8.91 16.64
C GLN A 772 -16.92 8.95 15.20
N GLY A 773 -17.75 8.47 14.28
CA GLY A 773 -17.46 8.50 12.85
C GLY A 773 -18.01 9.75 12.14
N TRP A 774 -17.97 9.70 10.82
CA TRP A 774 -18.70 10.57 9.91
C TRP A 774 -19.81 9.75 9.23
N ALA A 775 -21.06 10.16 9.39
CA ALA A 775 -22.19 9.67 8.60
C ALA A 775 -22.28 10.54 7.35
N ILE A 776 -22.15 9.93 6.16
CA ILE A 776 -22.05 10.65 4.88
C ILE A 776 -23.04 10.05 3.89
N VAL A 777 -24.02 10.83 3.43
CA VAL A 777 -24.85 10.46 2.28
C VAL A 777 -24.13 10.92 1.01
N GLN A 778 -23.70 9.96 0.19
CA GLN A 778 -23.06 10.18 -1.09
C GLN A 778 -24.15 10.29 -2.18
N PHE A 779 -24.33 11.47 -2.74
CA PHE A 779 -25.26 11.72 -3.84
C PHE A 779 -24.63 11.44 -5.21
N LEU A 780 -25.43 11.47 -6.28
CA LEU A 780 -24.93 11.33 -7.65
C LEU A 780 -23.79 12.33 -7.95
N GLY A 781 -22.62 11.82 -8.34
CA GLY A 781 -21.42 12.63 -8.62
C GLY A 781 -20.71 13.19 -7.40
N ASP A 782 -21.07 12.81 -6.18
CA ASP A 782 -20.23 13.04 -5.00
C ASP A 782 -19.08 12.03 -4.98
N VAL A 783 -17.88 12.55 -4.76
CA VAL A 783 -16.65 11.76 -4.57
C VAL A 783 -16.26 11.79 -3.10
N VAL A 784 -16.20 10.61 -2.48
CA VAL A 784 -15.78 10.43 -1.09
C VAL A 784 -14.31 10.00 -1.08
N PHE A 785 -13.47 10.75 -0.37
CA PHE A 785 -12.06 10.43 -0.16
C PHE A 785 -11.88 9.73 1.19
N ILE A 786 -11.33 8.52 1.17
CA ILE A 786 -11.13 7.65 2.33
C ILE A 786 -9.62 7.56 2.66
N PRO A 787 -9.18 8.00 3.85
CA PRO A 787 -7.78 7.86 4.29
C PRO A 787 -7.34 6.41 4.46
N ALA A 788 -6.08 6.09 4.12
CA ALA A 788 -5.53 4.75 4.34
C ALA A 788 -5.67 4.28 5.81
N GLY A 789 -6.24 3.09 5.99
CA GLY A 789 -6.52 2.49 7.30
C GLY A 789 -7.78 2.99 8.02
N ALA A 790 -8.59 3.87 7.42
CA ALA A 790 -9.85 4.31 8.00
C ALA A 790 -10.93 3.20 7.89
N PRO A 791 -11.45 2.65 9.01
CA PRO A 791 -12.52 1.67 8.95
C PRO A 791 -13.79 2.30 8.39
N HIS A 792 -14.44 1.66 7.43
CA HIS A 792 -15.65 2.19 6.81
C HIS A 792 -16.60 1.10 6.29
N GLN A 793 -17.88 1.46 6.20
CA GLN A 793 -18.97 0.59 5.73
C GLN A 793 -19.93 1.39 4.83
N VAL A 794 -20.66 0.69 3.96
CA VAL A 794 -21.55 1.29 2.94
C VAL A 794 -22.90 0.58 2.93
N HIS A 795 -23.98 1.38 2.90
CA HIS A 795 -25.35 0.93 2.75
C HIS A 795 -26.00 1.69 1.58
N ASN A 796 -26.37 0.98 0.51
CA ASN A 796 -27.01 1.59 -0.65
C ASN A 796 -28.47 1.95 -0.35
N LEU A 797 -28.84 3.21 -0.53
CA LEU A 797 -30.22 3.69 -0.41
C LEU A 797 -31.02 3.40 -1.70
N TYR A 798 -30.37 3.52 -2.85
CA TYR A 798 -30.88 3.11 -4.16
C TYR A 798 -29.84 2.27 -4.92
N SER A 799 -30.18 1.73 -6.09
CA SER A 799 -29.25 0.93 -6.88
C SER A 799 -28.09 1.81 -7.37
N CYS A 800 -26.85 1.47 -7.00
CA CYS A 800 -25.67 2.32 -7.19
C CYS A 800 -24.64 1.69 -8.12
N ILE A 801 -24.05 2.51 -8.97
CA ILE A 801 -22.79 2.24 -9.68
C ILE A 801 -21.76 3.21 -9.10
N LYS A 802 -20.72 2.66 -8.45
CA LYS A 802 -19.59 3.45 -7.93
C LYS A 802 -18.29 2.97 -8.56
N VAL A 803 -17.31 3.87 -8.66
CA VAL A 803 -15.95 3.54 -9.09
C VAL A 803 -14.95 4.14 -8.12
N ALA A 804 -13.97 3.38 -7.65
CA ALA A 804 -12.87 3.91 -6.83
C ALA A 804 -11.53 3.83 -7.58
N GLU A 805 -10.70 4.86 -7.46
CA GLU A 805 -9.26 4.84 -7.76
C GLU A 805 -8.50 4.93 -6.44
N ASP A 806 -7.55 4.03 -6.24
CA ASP A 806 -6.64 4.06 -5.10
C ASP A 806 -5.42 4.95 -5.40
N PHE A 807 -4.85 5.54 -4.35
CA PHE A 807 -3.62 6.29 -4.42
C PHE A 807 -2.79 6.13 -3.14
N VAL A 808 -1.58 6.69 -3.14
CA VAL A 808 -0.69 6.69 -1.98
C VAL A 808 -0.20 8.10 -1.73
N SER A 809 -0.78 8.79 -0.73
CA SER A 809 -0.40 10.17 -0.38
C SER A 809 0.88 10.26 0.46
N PRO A 810 1.66 11.36 0.37
CA PRO A 810 2.76 11.65 1.29
C PRO A 810 2.35 11.66 2.76
N GLU A 811 1.11 12.07 3.02
CA GLU A 811 0.48 12.15 4.34
C GLU A 811 0.28 10.76 4.96
N HIS A 812 -0.25 9.78 4.20
CA HIS A 812 -0.65 8.48 4.74
C HIS A 812 0.25 7.30 4.39
N VAL A 813 1.30 7.46 3.56
CA VAL A 813 2.24 6.37 3.23
C VAL A 813 2.84 5.66 4.47
N LYS A 814 2.89 6.34 5.62
CA LYS A 814 3.22 5.74 6.92
C LYS A 814 2.18 4.68 7.33
N HIS A 815 0.89 5.01 7.29
CA HIS A 815 -0.19 4.07 7.60
C HIS A 815 -0.21 2.92 6.59
N CYS A 816 -0.08 3.20 5.29
CA CYS A 816 0.08 2.17 4.25
C CYS A 816 1.20 1.17 4.59
N PHE A 817 2.34 1.65 5.10
CA PHE A 817 3.46 0.80 5.52
C PHE A 817 3.14 -0.07 6.75
N TRP A 818 2.46 0.46 7.76
CA TRP A 818 2.05 -0.32 8.95
C TRP A 818 0.99 -1.36 8.61
N LEU A 819 -0.02 -0.99 7.82
CA LEU A 819 -1.05 -1.90 7.34
C LEU A 819 -0.41 -3.02 6.49
N THR A 820 0.50 -2.68 5.57
CA THR A 820 1.27 -3.67 4.77
C THR A 820 2.18 -4.57 5.64
N GLN A 821 2.34 -4.32 6.95
CA GLN A 821 2.92 -5.25 7.92
C GLN A 821 1.85 -6.03 8.70
N GLU A 822 0.74 -5.39 9.10
CA GLU A 822 -0.41 -5.99 9.80
C GLU A 822 -1.07 -7.11 8.96
N PHE A 823 -1.40 -6.83 7.70
CA PHE A 823 -1.99 -7.78 6.76
C PHE A 823 -1.15 -9.06 6.53
N ARG A 824 0.15 -9.05 6.86
CA ARG A 824 1.05 -10.23 6.75
C ARG A 824 0.80 -11.29 7.82
N TYR A 825 0.17 -10.90 8.93
CA TYR A 825 -0.15 -11.80 10.04
C TYR A 825 -1.50 -12.50 9.85
N LEU A 826 -2.29 -12.06 8.86
CA LEU A 826 -3.51 -12.75 8.44
C LEU A 826 -3.20 -14.08 7.75
N SER A 827 -4.21 -14.95 7.69
CA SER A 827 -4.11 -16.25 7.04
C SER A 827 -3.77 -16.12 5.55
N GLN A 828 -3.03 -17.09 4.99
CA GLN A 828 -2.67 -17.12 3.56
C GLN A 828 -3.88 -17.27 2.62
N THR A 829 -5.06 -17.57 3.18
CA THR A 829 -6.37 -17.62 2.50
C THR A 829 -7.11 -16.28 2.51
N HIS A 830 -6.62 -15.27 3.22
CA HIS A 830 -7.26 -13.96 3.32
C HIS A 830 -7.03 -13.13 2.04
N THR A 831 -8.09 -12.49 1.52
CA THR A 831 -8.08 -11.75 0.25
C THR A 831 -7.13 -10.55 0.22
N ASN A 832 -6.70 -10.07 1.38
CA ASN A 832 -5.72 -9.00 1.54
C ASN A 832 -4.37 -9.48 2.10
N HIS A 833 -4.07 -10.79 2.08
CA HIS A 833 -2.74 -11.30 2.46
C HIS A 833 -1.65 -10.88 1.46
N GLU A 834 -1.97 -10.73 0.17
CA GLU A 834 -1.00 -10.26 -0.83
C GLU A 834 -0.67 -8.76 -0.61
N ASP A 835 0.62 -8.44 -0.55
CA ASP A 835 1.12 -7.07 -0.63
C ASP A 835 0.66 -6.46 -1.97
N LYS A 836 -0.26 -5.48 -1.97
CA LYS A 836 -0.69 -4.81 -3.21
C LYS A 836 0.22 -3.63 -3.59
N LEU A 837 0.86 -2.98 -2.61
CA LEU A 837 1.41 -1.62 -2.76
C LEU A 837 2.93 -1.49 -2.96
N GLN A 838 3.74 -2.49 -2.61
CA GLN A 838 5.21 -2.40 -2.64
C GLN A 838 5.77 -1.18 -1.86
N VAL A 839 5.16 -0.78 -0.74
CA VAL A 839 5.33 0.57 -0.12
C VAL A 839 6.81 1.00 0.06
N LYS A 840 7.73 0.08 0.35
CA LYS A 840 9.17 0.37 0.44
C LYS A 840 9.78 0.87 -0.89
N ASN A 841 9.41 0.28 -2.03
CA ASN A 841 9.83 0.73 -3.36
C ASN A 841 9.25 2.11 -3.67
N VAL A 842 7.96 2.32 -3.35
CA VAL A 842 7.25 3.60 -3.54
C VAL A 842 7.95 4.73 -2.76
N ILE A 843 8.23 4.52 -1.47
CA ILE A 843 8.98 5.48 -0.63
C ILE A 843 10.38 5.74 -1.22
N TYR A 844 11.10 4.69 -1.62
CA TYR A 844 12.46 4.83 -2.17
C TYR A 844 12.49 5.72 -3.42
N HIS A 845 11.63 5.43 -4.39
CA HIS A 845 11.64 6.14 -5.68
C HIS A 845 11.07 7.56 -5.57
N ALA A 846 10.03 7.78 -4.76
CA ALA A 846 9.55 9.13 -4.46
C ALA A 846 10.63 10.02 -3.80
N VAL A 847 11.42 9.47 -2.87
CA VAL A 847 12.56 10.19 -2.27
C VAL A 847 13.69 10.41 -3.28
N LYS A 848 14.03 9.40 -4.09
CA LYS A 848 15.07 9.50 -5.13
C LYS A 848 14.76 10.63 -6.11
N ASP A 849 13.52 10.73 -6.58
CA ASP A 849 13.11 11.70 -7.58
C ASP A 849 13.00 13.12 -6.98
N ALA A 850 12.47 13.26 -5.76
CA ALA A 850 12.47 14.54 -5.05
C ALA A 850 13.89 15.06 -4.77
N VAL A 851 14.82 14.18 -4.37
CA VAL A 851 16.25 14.49 -4.24
C VAL A 851 16.87 14.90 -5.58
N ALA A 852 16.56 14.18 -6.66
CA ALA A 852 17.06 14.50 -8.00
C ALA A 852 16.58 15.90 -8.46
N MET A 853 15.32 16.23 -8.22
CA MET A 853 14.74 17.53 -8.58
C MET A 853 15.39 18.68 -7.80
N LEU A 854 15.55 18.55 -6.48
CA LEU A 854 16.16 19.59 -5.66
C LEU A 854 17.64 19.80 -6.01
N LYS A 855 18.41 18.73 -6.31
CA LYS A 855 19.79 18.84 -6.81
C LYS A 855 19.88 19.48 -8.21
N ALA A 856 18.90 19.25 -9.07
CA ALA A 856 18.80 19.95 -10.35
C ALA A 856 18.50 21.44 -10.15
N GLY A 857 17.63 21.79 -9.19
CA GLY A 857 17.38 23.17 -8.77
C GLY A 857 18.61 23.89 -8.22
N GLU A 858 19.41 23.23 -7.38
CA GLU A 858 20.71 23.77 -6.91
C GLU A 858 21.63 24.14 -8.09
N SER A 859 21.57 23.36 -9.17
CA SER A 859 22.37 23.54 -10.38
C SER A 859 21.93 24.72 -11.27
N SER A 860 20.73 25.28 -11.07
CA SER A 860 20.29 26.51 -11.76
C SER A 860 20.60 27.77 -10.95
N PHE A 861 20.54 27.73 -9.61
CA PHE A 861 20.92 28.86 -8.74
C PHE A 861 22.44 29.10 -8.65
N SER A 862 23.27 28.16 -9.15
CA SER A 862 24.73 28.21 -9.08
C SER A 862 25.41 28.67 -10.38
N LYS A 863 24.64 29.23 -11.33
CA LYS A 863 25.17 29.96 -12.48
C LYS A 863 25.03 31.48 -12.22
N PRO A 864 26.15 32.23 -12.13
CA PRO A 864 26.13 33.69 -12.18
C PRO A 864 25.88 34.21 -13.61
#